data_AF-A0A1C6CST4-F1
#
_entry.id   AF-A0A1C6CST4-F1
#
_cell.length_a   1.000
_cell.length_b   1.000
_cell.length_c   1.000
_cell.angle_alpha   90.00
_cell.angle_beta   90.00
_cell.angle_gamma   90.00
#
_symmetry.space_group_name_H-M   'P 1'
#
loop_
_entity.id
_entity.type
_entity.pdbx_description
1 polymer ?
#
loop_
_entity_poly.entity_id
_entity_poly.type
_entity_poly.pdbx_seq_one_letter_code
_entity_poly.pdbx_strand_id
1 'polypeptide(L)'
;MTIFKNVHPSDFADIQSESGVIKQAFEDKQRFISAKKQEMQAEIDDYKTTVERYKADSMKSVREIKFAMFGELMGQLGTPESLRAGWDAISASEIMDDKFDLVKILNKNYTEMYYYYGSGYSGQTSINKETLKSYIERWKEINRIRKIGLQEIQEKLQELRMQQHDLSGLSLAKLLEDYSPEEVLSEKVKRNKLLAFLLRRAYIDEEYASYINYFKGASITKDDMNFILSVKNQEPLAFDYQLTKTPMVLQRLQEYEFEEKAIYNFTLLEELLSEGESVKLSAFINQLSDEREISWHFIDEFFSCTKQRKQFIQLLSQKWTGMWTHISADATMTYAHKLEYLCEIMNTSPISVIEELNADDSMTAFFEQHEDILQGLESCENEKIISVIQCLNVHFTRLLIENVANNILDAVFDGKFFALNQEMIQTIVGYKNSSMVGNLTTRPYSTLIDLKYLPLLQYVQDNIELYVREIVLTNEALKDSAEDIIDLLRRLDGMTELQVQIVRQEQFALSNIEDCAGDLARKNKEQWSAIWDELLKENIIEPDWNNIIEYWKIYSLTDTLKKYVSAQVDVLKKADTTVVSDAFIRKFISSKFDEEVQRKLIPVLKMNDFDMDISAIDPFTLQVMIDCRYFAFSANRYTDVTAISPALGVAFITQNQADFMATKNSIPISDSLFESLMLSESIQKEYKDELFIEYAESYMTAGVATKMVVLKLPVTKEIVDIAMNCVDQKNKAEILFTNIDVYGADDLPRKFNELGGQYADLVDRTKRHEVLLSATQEHYLLAEYLEKIGYITSKEEKTETQFDPALERKKTQKFLKLRVKKV
;
A
#
# COMPACT_ATOMS: atom_id res chain seq x y z
N MET A 1 -32.11 -28.61 74.22
CA MET A 1 -31.30 -29.52 75.08
C MET A 1 -32.09 -30.37 76.08
N THR A 2 -33.09 -29.86 76.81
CA THR A 2 -33.82 -30.66 77.82
C THR A 2 -34.54 -31.89 77.26
N ILE A 3 -35.16 -31.79 76.09
CA ILE A 3 -35.80 -32.92 75.40
C ILE A 3 -34.74 -33.95 74.97
N PHE A 4 -33.61 -33.50 74.40
CA PHE A 4 -32.51 -34.37 74.00
C PHE A 4 -31.92 -35.14 75.20
N LYS A 5 -31.72 -34.45 76.33
CA LYS A 5 -31.28 -35.05 77.60
C LYS A 5 -32.22 -36.15 78.11
N ASN A 6 -33.53 -35.96 77.98
CA ASN A 6 -34.53 -36.91 78.48
C ASN A 6 -34.70 -38.13 77.57
N VAL A 7 -34.58 -37.93 76.25
CA VAL A 7 -34.80 -38.99 75.24
C VAL A 7 -33.50 -39.77 74.95
N HIS A 8 -32.34 -39.11 75.02
CA HIS A 8 -31.02 -39.67 74.77
C HIS A 8 -30.01 -39.33 75.89
N PRO A 9 -30.19 -39.84 77.12
CA PRO A 9 -29.38 -39.47 78.28
C PRO A 9 -27.92 -39.90 78.20
N SER A 10 -27.62 -41.03 77.52
CA SER A 10 -26.24 -41.47 77.26
C SER A 10 -25.52 -40.52 76.30
N ASP A 11 -26.16 -40.22 75.17
CA ASP A 11 -25.60 -39.29 74.17
C ASP A 11 -25.44 -37.88 74.75
N PHE A 12 -26.29 -37.48 75.70
CA PHE A 12 -26.17 -36.21 76.41
C PHE A 12 -25.00 -36.18 77.40
N ALA A 13 -24.66 -37.30 78.04
CA ALA A 13 -23.51 -37.37 78.95
C ALA A 13 -22.18 -37.18 78.20
N ASP A 14 -22.08 -37.78 77.01
CA ASP A 14 -20.88 -37.71 76.16
C ASP A 14 -20.55 -36.28 75.68
N ILE A 15 -21.52 -35.37 75.71
CA ILE A 15 -21.32 -33.98 75.28
C ILE A 15 -20.33 -33.26 76.20
N GLN A 16 -20.28 -33.59 77.50
CA GLN A 16 -19.35 -32.96 78.45
C GLN A 16 -17.88 -33.29 78.18
N SER A 17 -17.61 -34.40 77.49
CA SER A 17 -16.25 -34.81 77.10
C SER A 17 -15.95 -34.51 75.63
N GLU A 18 -16.77 -33.66 74.99
CA GLU A 18 -16.71 -33.37 73.54
C GLU A 18 -16.66 -34.65 72.69
N SER A 19 -17.44 -35.65 73.09
CA SER A 19 -17.50 -36.96 72.44
C SER A 19 -18.95 -37.35 72.11
N GLY A 20 -19.16 -38.54 71.57
CA GLY A 20 -20.51 -39.05 71.27
C GLY A 20 -21.08 -38.59 69.93
N VAL A 21 -22.38 -38.84 69.74
CA VAL A 21 -23.03 -38.71 68.43
C VAL A 21 -23.17 -37.25 67.94
N ILE A 22 -23.17 -36.27 68.84
CA ILE A 22 -23.15 -34.84 68.48
C ILE A 22 -21.80 -34.46 67.89
N LYS A 23 -20.69 -34.80 68.56
CA LYS A 23 -19.34 -34.57 68.02
C LYS A 23 -19.17 -35.27 66.66
N GLN A 24 -19.69 -36.49 66.56
CA GLN A 24 -19.68 -37.24 65.30
C GLN A 24 -20.35 -36.47 64.15
N ALA A 25 -21.45 -35.76 64.39
CA ALA A 25 -22.14 -34.98 63.35
C ALA A 25 -21.25 -33.85 62.80
N PHE A 26 -20.46 -33.20 63.64
CA PHE A 26 -19.52 -32.16 63.22
C PHE A 26 -18.25 -32.74 62.59
N GLU A 27 -17.80 -33.92 62.99
CA GLU A 27 -16.76 -34.65 62.25
C GLU A 27 -17.25 -35.09 60.86
N ASP A 28 -18.52 -35.52 60.77
CA ASP A 28 -19.14 -35.90 59.50
C ASP A 28 -19.24 -34.68 58.56
N LYS A 29 -19.59 -33.50 59.09
CA LYS A 29 -19.48 -32.21 58.38
C LYS A 29 -18.09 -32.02 57.75
N GLN A 30 -17.04 -32.14 58.56
CA GLN A 30 -15.66 -31.92 58.10
C GLN A 30 -15.24 -32.93 57.03
N ARG A 31 -15.63 -34.20 57.18
CA ARG A 31 -15.38 -35.22 56.15
C ARG A 31 -16.13 -34.94 54.85
N PHE A 32 -17.40 -34.52 54.94
CA PHE A 32 -18.20 -34.16 53.77
C PHE A 32 -17.58 -32.98 53.01
N ILE A 33 -17.23 -31.90 53.72
CA ILE A 33 -16.56 -30.73 53.14
C ILE A 33 -15.26 -31.17 52.47
N SER A 34 -14.42 -31.95 53.16
CA SER A 34 -13.14 -32.43 52.61
C SER A 34 -13.33 -33.26 51.33
N ALA A 35 -14.30 -34.16 51.30
CA ALA A 35 -14.61 -34.97 50.12
C ALA A 35 -15.10 -34.10 48.94
N LYS A 36 -16.02 -33.16 49.20
CA LYS A 36 -16.52 -32.24 48.17
C LYS A 36 -15.45 -31.30 47.65
N LYS A 37 -14.57 -30.78 48.51
CA LYS A 37 -13.40 -30.00 48.09
C LYS A 37 -12.46 -30.80 47.19
N GLN A 38 -12.27 -32.10 47.45
CA GLN A 38 -11.45 -32.96 46.58
C GLN A 38 -12.11 -33.18 45.21
N GLU A 39 -13.43 -33.34 45.16
CA GLU A 39 -14.17 -33.42 43.89
C GLU A 39 -14.01 -32.14 43.07
N MET A 40 -14.22 -30.97 43.68
CA MET A 40 -14.03 -29.67 43.03
C MET A 40 -12.58 -29.46 42.61
N GLN A 41 -11.60 -29.85 43.45
CA GLN A 41 -10.18 -29.73 43.11
C GLN A 41 -9.81 -30.54 41.86
N ALA A 42 -10.34 -31.76 41.73
CA ALA A 42 -10.09 -32.58 40.55
C ALA A 42 -10.63 -31.93 39.27
N GLU A 43 -11.77 -31.23 39.35
CA GLU A 43 -12.33 -30.47 38.23
C GLU A 43 -11.50 -29.21 37.91
N ILE A 44 -11.04 -28.50 38.95
CA ILE A 44 -10.11 -27.37 38.81
C ILE A 44 -8.82 -27.80 38.12
N ASP A 45 -8.20 -28.90 38.56
CA ASP A 45 -6.95 -29.41 38.01
C ASP A 45 -7.10 -29.83 36.53
N ASP A 46 -8.24 -30.42 36.17
CA ASP A 46 -8.57 -30.80 34.79
C ASP A 46 -8.73 -29.57 33.89
N TYR A 47 -9.50 -28.56 34.32
CA TYR A 47 -9.64 -27.31 33.57
C TYR A 47 -8.33 -26.53 33.46
N LYS A 48 -7.55 -26.44 34.55
CA LYS A 48 -6.22 -25.81 34.58
C LYS A 48 -5.30 -26.47 33.57
N THR A 49 -5.24 -27.80 33.58
CA THR A 49 -4.43 -28.58 32.63
C THR A 49 -4.83 -28.31 31.17
N THR A 50 -6.14 -28.25 30.88
CA THR A 50 -6.64 -27.91 29.53
C THR A 50 -6.16 -26.52 29.08
N VAL A 51 -6.25 -25.51 29.95
CA VAL A 51 -5.85 -24.13 29.65
C VAL A 51 -4.34 -24.01 29.41
N GLU A 52 -3.53 -24.57 30.30
CA GLU A 52 -2.07 -24.53 30.22
C GLU A 52 -1.57 -25.18 28.93
N ARG A 53 -2.09 -26.37 28.59
CA ARG A 53 -1.73 -27.09 27.36
C ARG A 53 -2.12 -26.33 26.11
N TYR A 54 -3.32 -25.73 26.09
CA TYR A 54 -3.76 -24.92 24.96
C TYR A 54 -2.91 -23.67 24.74
N LYS A 55 -2.48 -23.00 25.81
CA LYS A 55 -1.63 -21.82 25.70
C LYS A 55 -0.22 -22.20 25.24
N ALA A 56 0.33 -23.29 25.76
CA ALA A 56 1.65 -23.81 25.37
C ALA A 56 1.70 -24.36 23.93
N ASP A 57 0.57 -24.78 23.36
CA ASP A 57 0.51 -25.26 21.98
C ASP A 57 0.69 -24.11 20.98
N SER A 58 1.51 -24.28 19.96
CA SER A 58 1.69 -23.29 18.90
C SER A 58 0.50 -23.23 17.94
N MET A 59 -0.29 -24.31 17.83
CA MET A 59 -1.46 -24.37 16.97
C MET A 59 -2.69 -23.91 17.74
N LYS A 60 -3.52 -23.07 17.11
CA LYS A 60 -4.69 -22.45 17.74
C LYS A 60 -6.01 -22.87 17.10
N SER A 61 -5.98 -23.66 16.02
CA SER A 61 -7.18 -24.24 15.42
C SER A 61 -7.13 -25.77 15.30
N VAL A 62 -8.32 -26.38 15.36
CA VAL A 62 -8.50 -27.83 15.11
C VAL A 62 -7.94 -28.22 13.74
N ARG A 63 -8.04 -27.32 12.75
CA ARG A 63 -7.59 -27.56 11.39
C ARG A 63 -6.07 -27.53 11.26
N GLU A 64 -5.40 -26.58 11.94
CA GLU A 64 -3.93 -26.56 12.04
C GLU A 64 -3.39 -27.85 12.64
N ILE A 65 -3.97 -28.31 13.74
CA ILE A 65 -3.58 -29.59 14.36
C ILE A 65 -3.68 -30.75 13.37
N LYS A 66 -4.77 -30.83 12.61
CA LYS A 66 -4.96 -31.91 11.65
C LYS A 66 -3.96 -31.84 10.49
N PHE A 67 -3.67 -30.63 9.99
CA PHE A 67 -2.64 -30.44 8.97
C PHE A 67 -1.25 -30.83 9.47
N ALA A 68 -0.85 -30.36 10.65
CA ALA A 68 0.43 -30.70 11.26
C ALA A 68 0.54 -32.20 11.55
N MET A 69 -0.55 -32.81 12.04
CA MET A 69 -0.63 -34.26 12.24
C MET A 69 -0.36 -35.02 10.94
N PHE A 70 -1.04 -34.68 9.85
CA PHE A 70 -0.80 -35.33 8.57
C PHE A 70 0.62 -35.08 8.05
N GLY A 71 1.12 -33.85 8.15
CA GLY A 71 2.48 -33.50 7.73
C GLY A 71 3.54 -34.33 8.46
N GLU A 72 3.44 -34.42 9.79
CA GLU A 72 4.37 -35.18 10.62
C GLU A 72 4.27 -36.69 10.37
N LEU A 73 3.05 -37.22 10.25
CA LEU A 73 2.87 -38.64 9.94
C LEU A 73 3.44 -39.00 8.56
N MET A 74 3.44 -38.06 7.60
CA MET A 74 3.92 -38.30 6.24
C MET A 74 5.45 -38.26 6.19
N GLY A 75 6.08 -37.39 6.99
CA GLY A 75 7.53 -37.19 7.04
C GLY A 75 8.12 -36.52 5.80
N GLN A 76 7.27 -36.11 4.85
CA GLN A 76 7.66 -35.43 3.61
C GLN A 76 6.49 -34.61 3.05
N LEU A 77 6.79 -33.72 2.08
CA LEU A 77 5.77 -32.88 1.45
C LEU A 77 4.87 -33.72 0.52
N GLY A 78 3.58 -33.74 0.81
CA GLY A 78 2.57 -34.47 0.05
C GLY A 78 1.15 -34.07 0.42
N THR A 79 0.17 -34.62 -0.30
CA THR A 79 -1.26 -34.44 -0.03
C THR A 79 -1.82 -35.72 0.60
N PRO A 80 -2.32 -35.69 1.85
CA PRO A 80 -2.85 -36.88 2.51
C PRO A 80 -4.13 -37.36 1.81
N GLU A 81 -4.26 -38.67 1.61
CA GLU A 81 -5.41 -39.29 0.94
C GLU A 81 -6.30 -40.05 1.92
N SER A 82 -5.73 -40.99 2.70
CA SER A 82 -6.50 -41.82 3.65
C SER A 82 -5.63 -42.48 4.72
N LEU A 83 -6.25 -42.83 5.85
CA LEU A 83 -5.68 -43.77 6.84
C LEU A 83 -6.33 -45.15 6.67
N ARG A 84 -5.56 -46.23 6.79
CA ARG A 84 -6.01 -47.62 6.54
C ARG A 84 -5.59 -48.62 7.61
N ALA A 85 -6.49 -49.59 7.86
CA ALA A 85 -6.28 -50.80 8.66
C ALA A 85 -6.90 -51.98 7.90
N GLY A 86 -6.10 -52.66 7.08
CA GLY A 86 -6.60 -53.72 6.20
C GLY A 86 -7.61 -53.16 5.18
N TRP A 87 -8.86 -53.62 5.24
CA TRP A 87 -9.95 -53.17 4.35
C TRP A 87 -10.67 -51.90 4.83
N ASP A 88 -10.50 -51.54 6.11
CA ASP A 88 -11.09 -50.31 6.66
C ASP A 88 -10.22 -49.12 6.26
N ALA A 89 -10.84 -48.11 5.64
CA ALA A 89 -10.18 -46.87 5.23
C ALA A 89 -11.05 -45.67 5.60
N ILE A 90 -10.40 -44.56 5.97
CA ILE A 90 -11.04 -43.26 6.17
C ILE A 90 -10.30 -42.20 5.37
N SER A 91 -11.02 -41.35 4.65
CA SER A 91 -10.38 -40.33 3.82
C SER A 91 -9.80 -39.20 4.67
N ALA A 92 -8.71 -38.59 4.19
CA ALA A 92 -8.16 -37.39 4.80
C ALA A 92 -9.18 -36.25 4.78
N SER A 93 -10.02 -36.14 3.74
CA SER A 93 -11.08 -35.14 3.67
C SER A 93 -12.11 -35.27 4.80
N GLU A 94 -12.49 -36.50 5.17
CA GLU A 94 -13.40 -36.74 6.29
C GLU A 94 -12.74 -36.39 7.62
N ILE A 95 -11.46 -36.77 7.81
CA ILE A 95 -10.70 -36.42 9.01
C ILE A 95 -10.54 -34.90 9.13
N MET A 96 -10.33 -34.19 8.02
CA MET A 96 -10.13 -32.74 7.97
C MET A 96 -11.41 -31.93 8.27
N ASP A 97 -12.61 -32.55 8.27
CA ASP A 97 -13.83 -31.87 8.72
C ASP A 97 -13.69 -31.46 10.19
N ASP A 98 -13.90 -30.18 10.50
CA ASP A 98 -13.77 -29.64 11.86
C ASP A 98 -14.64 -30.37 12.91
N LYS A 99 -15.75 -30.97 12.50
CA LYS A 99 -16.65 -31.74 13.38
C LYS A 99 -16.18 -33.18 13.61
N PHE A 100 -15.23 -33.67 12.82
CA PHE A 100 -14.71 -35.02 12.98
C PHE A 100 -13.94 -35.18 14.30
N ASP A 101 -14.25 -36.26 15.02
CA ASP A 101 -13.66 -36.61 16.31
C ASP A 101 -12.42 -37.49 16.11
N LEU A 102 -11.22 -36.94 16.34
CA LEU A 102 -9.97 -37.65 16.13
C LEU A 102 -9.80 -38.86 17.08
N VAL A 103 -10.50 -38.91 18.22
CA VAL A 103 -10.42 -40.06 19.13
C VAL A 103 -10.93 -41.34 18.45
N LYS A 104 -11.83 -41.22 17.47
CA LYS A 104 -12.32 -42.35 16.67
C LYS A 104 -11.20 -43.08 15.91
N ILE A 105 -10.10 -42.38 15.59
CA ILE A 105 -8.94 -42.96 14.91
C ILE A 105 -8.24 -43.99 15.81
N LEU A 106 -8.14 -43.73 17.12
CA LEU A 106 -7.52 -44.65 18.08
C LEU A 106 -8.29 -45.98 18.19
N ASN A 107 -9.62 -45.92 18.10
CA ASN A 107 -10.48 -47.10 18.25
C ASN A 107 -10.39 -48.08 17.07
N LYS A 108 -9.99 -47.61 15.89
CA LYS A 108 -9.95 -48.38 14.65
C LYS A 108 -8.57 -48.93 14.29
N ASN A 109 -7.54 -48.60 15.08
CA ASN A 109 -6.19 -49.14 14.96
C ASN A 109 -5.58 -49.01 13.55
N TYR A 110 -5.80 -47.87 12.88
CA TYR A 110 -5.18 -47.53 11.59
C TYR A 110 -3.65 -47.69 11.68
N THR A 111 -3.06 -48.41 10.71
CA THR A 111 -1.63 -48.74 10.68
C THR A 111 -0.88 -48.06 9.55
N GLU A 112 -1.58 -47.69 8.48
CA GLU A 112 -0.98 -47.16 7.25
C GLU A 112 -1.63 -45.85 6.84
N MET A 113 -0.84 -44.97 6.25
CA MET A 113 -1.32 -43.74 5.64
C MET A 113 -0.89 -43.68 4.19
N TYR A 114 -1.84 -43.28 3.34
CA TYR A 114 -1.67 -43.08 1.91
C TYR A 114 -1.69 -41.58 1.60
N TYR A 115 -0.81 -41.16 0.69
CA TYR A 115 -0.66 -39.76 0.32
C TYR A 115 -0.12 -39.63 -1.11
N TYR A 116 -0.36 -38.48 -1.73
CA TYR A 116 0.07 -38.16 -3.09
C TYR A 116 1.23 -37.16 -3.08
N TYR A 117 2.30 -37.43 -3.82
CA TYR A 117 3.50 -36.56 -3.86
C TYR A 117 3.80 -35.98 -5.26
N GLY A 118 2.80 -35.98 -6.16
CA GLY A 118 2.93 -35.45 -7.52
C GLY A 118 3.26 -36.50 -8.57
N SER A 119 3.11 -36.15 -9.84
CA SER A 119 3.49 -37.00 -11.00
C SER A 119 2.64 -38.27 -11.21
N GLY A 120 1.45 -38.36 -10.62
CA GLY A 120 0.57 -39.53 -10.75
C GLY A 120 0.89 -40.70 -9.82
N TYR A 121 1.78 -40.50 -8.84
CA TYR A 121 2.17 -41.55 -7.88
C TYR A 121 1.66 -41.26 -6.47
N SER A 122 1.08 -42.29 -5.85
CA SER A 122 0.72 -42.31 -4.43
C SER A 122 1.74 -43.14 -3.66
N GLY A 123 2.08 -42.67 -2.47
CA GLY A 123 2.96 -43.32 -1.51
C GLY A 123 2.19 -43.88 -0.33
N GLN A 124 2.88 -44.72 0.44
CA GLN A 124 2.38 -45.29 1.67
C GLN A 124 3.46 -45.19 2.74
N THR A 125 3.06 -44.88 3.97
CA THR A 125 3.93 -44.95 5.15
C THR A 125 3.20 -45.61 6.32
N SER A 126 3.96 -46.15 7.28
CA SER A 126 3.40 -46.64 8.54
C SER A 126 3.09 -45.47 9.47
N ILE A 127 1.98 -45.59 10.20
CA ILE A 127 1.57 -44.58 11.18
C ILE A 127 2.37 -44.78 12.47
N ASN A 128 3.11 -43.75 12.89
CA ASN A 128 3.66 -43.71 14.24
C ASN A 128 2.51 -43.46 15.25
N LYS A 129 2.20 -44.47 16.07
CA LYS A 129 1.10 -44.41 17.03
C LYS A 129 1.33 -43.43 18.17
N GLU A 130 2.58 -43.22 18.59
CA GLU A 130 2.91 -42.25 19.65
C GLU A 130 2.69 -40.83 19.15
N THR A 131 3.18 -40.53 17.94
CA THR A 131 2.96 -39.25 17.26
C THR A 131 1.46 -38.99 17.08
N LEU A 132 0.71 -39.97 16.55
CA LEU A 132 -0.74 -39.85 16.37
C LEU A 132 -1.44 -39.58 17.71
N LYS A 133 -1.09 -40.33 18.77
CA LYS A 133 -1.68 -40.13 20.10
C LYS A 133 -1.39 -38.73 20.64
N SER A 134 -0.17 -38.22 20.48
CA SER A 134 0.21 -36.86 20.87
C SER A 134 -0.67 -35.80 20.19
N TYR A 135 -0.86 -35.88 18.87
CA TYR A 135 -1.74 -34.95 18.14
C TYR A 135 -3.21 -35.08 18.53
N ILE A 136 -3.67 -36.28 18.88
CA ILE A 136 -5.05 -36.50 19.36
C ILE A 136 -5.26 -35.87 20.74
N GLU A 137 -4.30 -35.98 21.67
CA GLU A 137 -4.39 -35.30 22.96
C GLU A 137 -4.39 -33.78 22.78
N ARG A 138 -3.49 -33.23 21.95
CA ARG A 138 -3.49 -31.79 21.60
C ARG A 138 -4.84 -31.35 21.01
N TRP A 139 -5.39 -32.16 20.09
CA TRP A 139 -6.71 -31.92 19.52
C TRP A 139 -7.83 -31.91 20.55
N LYS A 140 -7.81 -32.80 21.56
CA LYS A 140 -8.83 -32.84 22.61
C LYS A 140 -8.88 -31.51 23.36
N GLU A 141 -7.72 -30.96 23.75
CA GLU A 141 -7.67 -29.70 24.48
C GLU A 141 -8.20 -28.53 23.63
N ILE A 142 -7.72 -28.39 22.39
CA ILE A 142 -8.20 -27.33 21.48
C ILE A 142 -9.70 -27.49 21.18
N ASN A 143 -10.17 -28.71 20.97
CA ASN A 143 -11.58 -28.96 20.67
C ASN A 143 -12.48 -28.71 21.89
N ARG A 144 -11.99 -28.95 23.12
CA ARG A 144 -12.70 -28.59 24.35
C ARG A 144 -12.86 -27.09 24.46
N ILE A 145 -11.79 -26.33 24.24
CA ILE A 145 -11.82 -24.86 24.23
C ILE A 145 -12.67 -24.32 23.09
N ARG A 146 -12.65 -24.92 21.90
CA ARG A 146 -13.54 -24.55 20.79
C ARG A 146 -15.02 -24.73 21.15
N LYS A 147 -15.36 -25.76 21.93
CA LYS A 147 -16.75 -26.08 22.29
C LYS A 147 -17.28 -25.25 23.45
N ILE A 148 -16.47 -25.05 24.48
CA ILE A 148 -16.86 -24.35 25.71
C ILE A 148 -16.51 -22.86 25.63
N GLY A 149 -15.36 -22.52 25.04
CA GLY A 149 -14.78 -21.18 25.09
C GLY A 149 -13.74 -21.09 26.20
N LEU A 150 -12.61 -20.41 25.92
CA LEU A 150 -11.54 -20.23 26.90
C LEU A 150 -12.03 -19.42 28.11
N GLN A 151 -12.76 -18.33 27.85
CA GLN A 151 -13.31 -17.47 28.88
C GLN A 151 -14.27 -18.23 29.80
N GLU A 152 -15.21 -19.01 29.25
CA GLU A 152 -16.17 -19.79 30.05
C GLU A 152 -15.44 -20.84 30.93
N ILE A 153 -14.33 -21.41 30.45
CA ILE A 153 -13.50 -22.32 31.28
C ILE A 153 -12.82 -21.55 32.43
N GLN A 154 -12.28 -20.37 32.16
CA GLN A 154 -11.65 -19.52 33.18
C GLN A 154 -12.67 -19.01 34.22
N GLU A 155 -13.87 -18.64 33.78
CA GLU A 155 -14.98 -18.25 34.67
C GLU A 155 -15.40 -19.42 35.57
N LYS A 156 -15.54 -20.63 35.01
CA LYS A 156 -15.80 -21.84 35.81
C LYS A 156 -14.69 -22.16 36.80
N LEU A 157 -13.43 -21.96 36.42
CA LEU A 157 -12.30 -22.11 37.34
C LEU A 157 -12.43 -21.16 38.55
N GLN A 158 -12.76 -19.90 38.29
CA GLN A 158 -12.98 -18.90 39.34
C GLN A 158 -14.19 -19.25 40.21
N GLU A 159 -15.31 -19.67 39.60
CA GLU A 159 -16.51 -20.10 40.32
C GLU A 159 -16.24 -21.32 41.21
N LEU A 160 -15.54 -22.34 40.69
CA LEU A 160 -15.19 -23.53 41.46
C LEU A 160 -14.29 -23.21 42.66
N ARG A 161 -13.30 -22.32 42.50
CA ARG A 161 -12.45 -21.86 43.62
C ARG A 161 -13.28 -21.15 44.69
N MET A 162 -14.19 -20.25 44.29
CA MET A 162 -15.06 -19.54 45.22
C MET A 162 -16.03 -20.49 45.94
N GLN A 163 -16.63 -21.44 45.21
CA GLN A 163 -17.48 -22.48 45.81
C GLN A 163 -16.70 -23.36 46.79
N GLN A 164 -15.46 -23.71 46.47
CA GLN A 164 -14.58 -24.47 47.36
C GLN A 164 -14.32 -23.69 48.66
N HIS A 165 -14.09 -22.38 48.57
CA HIS A 165 -13.95 -21.51 49.74
C HIS A 165 -15.25 -21.45 50.57
N ASP A 166 -16.36 -21.07 49.94
CA ASP A 166 -17.65 -20.85 50.60
C ASP A 166 -18.15 -22.11 51.32
N LEU A 167 -17.88 -23.29 50.75
CA LEU A 167 -18.29 -24.57 51.31
C LEU A 167 -17.81 -24.78 52.76
N SER A 168 -16.63 -24.27 53.10
CA SER A 168 -16.09 -24.37 54.47
C SER A 168 -16.75 -23.44 55.47
N GLY A 169 -17.23 -22.28 55.00
CA GLY A 169 -17.96 -21.31 55.81
C GLY A 169 -19.40 -21.75 56.13
N LEU A 170 -19.95 -22.72 55.38
CA LEU A 170 -21.33 -23.18 55.58
C LEU A 170 -21.52 -23.86 56.95
N SER A 171 -22.61 -23.52 57.63
CA SER A 171 -23.04 -24.25 58.82
C SER A 171 -23.56 -25.64 58.46
N LEU A 172 -23.55 -26.57 59.41
CA LEU A 172 -24.09 -27.91 59.25
C LEU A 172 -25.58 -27.85 58.91
N ALA A 173 -26.31 -26.91 59.51
CA ALA A 173 -27.71 -26.68 59.18
C ALA A 173 -27.89 -26.29 57.70
N LYS A 174 -27.01 -25.41 57.19
CA LYS A 174 -27.03 -24.99 55.79
C LYS A 174 -26.63 -26.12 54.85
N LEU A 175 -25.60 -26.90 55.18
CA LEU A 175 -25.22 -28.10 54.42
C LEU A 175 -26.35 -29.13 54.36
N LEU A 176 -27.13 -29.31 55.43
CA LEU A 176 -28.29 -30.21 55.46
C LEU A 176 -29.53 -29.66 54.74
N GLU A 177 -29.53 -28.36 54.41
CA GLU A 177 -30.55 -27.73 53.57
C GLU A 177 -30.18 -27.88 52.09
N ASP A 178 -28.91 -27.60 51.75
CA ASP A 178 -28.43 -27.58 50.37
C ASP A 178 -28.12 -28.98 49.84
N TYR A 179 -27.76 -29.92 50.72
CA TYR A 179 -27.43 -31.31 50.40
C TYR A 179 -28.32 -32.30 51.13
N SER A 180 -28.39 -33.52 50.61
CA SER A 180 -29.14 -34.57 51.28
C SER A 180 -28.49 -34.92 52.64
N PRO A 181 -29.30 -35.10 53.71
CA PRO A 181 -28.80 -35.61 54.99
C PRO A 181 -28.09 -36.96 54.87
N GLU A 182 -28.41 -37.74 53.84
CA GLU A 182 -27.78 -39.03 53.57
C GLU A 182 -26.32 -38.89 53.11
N GLU A 183 -25.99 -37.78 52.46
CA GLU A 183 -24.64 -37.45 51.97
C GLU A 183 -23.77 -36.84 53.07
N VAL A 184 -24.36 -35.98 53.91
CA VAL A 184 -23.62 -35.20 54.92
C VAL A 184 -23.38 -35.97 56.22
N LEU A 185 -24.35 -36.79 56.67
CA LEU A 185 -24.31 -37.44 58.00
C LEU A 185 -24.06 -38.95 57.91
N SER A 186 -23.23 -39.47 58.82
CA SER A 186 -23.02 -40.91 58.95
C SER A 186 -24.28 -41.64 59.44
N GLU A 187 -24.38 -42.94 59.14
CA GLU A 187 -25.46 -43.80 59.61
C GLU A 187 -25.68 -43.74 61.13
N LYS A 188 -24.61 -43.55 61.90
CA LYS A 188 -24.66 -43.45 63.36
C LYS A 188 -25.45 -42.21 63.81
N VAL A 189 -25.23 -41.07 63.18
CA VAL A 189 -25.94 -39.81 63.47
C VAL A 189 -27.38 -39.87 62.94
N LYS A 190 -27.57 -40.40 61.73
CA LYS A 190 -28.89 -40.51 61.08
C LYS A 190 -29.89 -41.37 61.87
N ARG A 191 -29.42 -42.40 62.57
CA ARG A 191 -30.28 -43.23 63.47
C ARG A 191 -30.94 -42.39 64.57
N ASN A 192 -30.30 -41.31 65.02
CA ASN A 192 -30.87 -40.39 65.99
C ASN A 192 -31.70 -39.31 65.25
N LYS A 193 -32.95 -39.66 64.91
CA LYS A 193 -33.87 -38.77 64.18
C LYS A 193 -34.13 -37.43 64.89
N LEU A 194 -34.13 -37.43 66.23
CA LEU A 194 -34.28 -36.21 67.01
C LEU A 194 -33.05 -35.30 66.83
N LEU A 195 -31.84 -35.85 66.93
CA LEU A 195 -30.61 -35.09 66.70
C LEU A 195 -30.55 -34.52 65.29
N ALA A 196 -30.84 -35.32 64.25
CA ALA A 196 -30.85 -34.85 62.88
C ALA A 196 -31.83 -33.67 62.68
N PHE A 197 -32.99 -33.71 63.33
CA PHE A 197 -33.94 -32.59 63.33
C PHE A 197 -33.38 -31.34 64.02
N LEU A 198 -32.73 -31.51 65.18
CA LEU A 198 -32.14 -30.40 65.94
C LEU A 198 -31.00 -29.72 65.14
N LEU A 199 -30.14 -30.51 64.48
CA LEU A 199 -29.04 -30.01 63.64
C LEU A 199 -29.57 -29.26 62.41
N ARG A 200 -30.56 -29.82 61.70
CA ARG A 200 -31.16 -29.19 60.51
C ARG A 200 -31.81 -27.84 60.82
N ARG A 201 -32.31 -27.63 62.04
CA ARG A 201 -32.92 -26.38 62.49
C ARG A 201 -31.96 -25.46 63.24
N ALA A 202 -30.66 -25.79 63.29
CA ALA A 202 -29.65 -25.08 64.07
C ALA A 202 -30.01 -24.90 65.56
N TYR A 203 -30.77 -25.84 66.14
CA TYR A 203 -31.02 -25.86 67.59
C TYR A 203 -29.85 -26.45 68.39
N ILE A 204 -28.96 -27.17 67.70
CA ILE A 204 -27.62 -27.55 68.11
C ILE A 204 -26.73 -27.18 66.92
N ASP A 205 -25.68 -26.39 67.15
CA ASP A 205 -24.79 -25.85 66.14
C ASP A 205 -23.32 -26.14 66.49
N GLU A 206 -22.42 -25.67 65.65
CA GLU A 206 -20.97 -25.82 65.80
C GLU A 206 -20.43 -25.21 67.09
N GLU A 207 -21.13 -24.25 67.68
CA GLU A 207 -20.75 -23.61 68.94
C GLU A 207 -21.21 -24.38 70.18
N TYR A 208 -21.76 -25.60 70.01
CA TYR A 208 -22.31 -26.36 71.14
C TYR A 208 -21.33 -26.56 72.31
N ALA A 209 -20.03 -26.66 72.01
CA ALA A 209 -18.99 -26.77 73.02
C ALA A 209 -18.92 -25.50 73.90
N SER A 210 -19.11 -24.31 73.32
CA SER A 210 -19.15 -23.02 74.02
C SER A 210 -20.32 -22.93 74.99
N TYR A 211 -21.49 -23.50 74.63
CA TYR A 211 -22.66 -23.53 75.53
C TYR A 211 -22.47 -24.42 76.76
N ILE A 212 -21.52 -25.37 76.72
CA ILE A 212 -21.33 -26.38 77.77
C ILE A 212 -20.06 -26.11 78.58
N ASN A 213 -19.07 -25.45 77.98
CA ASN A 213 -17.78 -25.09 78.60
C ASN A 213 -17.75 -23.67 79.21
N TYR A 214 -18.92 -23.05 79.46
CA TYR A 214 -19.08 -21.65 79.94
C TYR A 214 -18.26 -21.27 81.19
N PHE A 215 -17.65 -22.22 81.90
CA PHE A 215 -16.86 -22.02 83.12
C PHE A 215 -15.34 -21.78 82.94
N LYS A 216 -14.78 -21.72 81.72
CA LYS A 216 -13.34 -21.43 81.51
C LYS A 216 -13.08 -20.33 80.48
N GLY A 217 -13.52 -19.10 80.78
CA GLY A 217 -13.43 -17.94 79.88
C GLY A 217 -12.02 -17.57 79.37
N ALA A 218 -10.94 -17.97 80.06
CA ALA A 218 -9.57 -17.52 79.74
C ALA A 218 -8.66 -18.57 79.08
N SER A 219 -9.09 -19.81 78.87
CA SER A 219 -8.24 -20.84 78.23
C SER A 219 -8.40 -20.85 76.71
N ILE A 220 -7.30 -21.13 76.00
CA ILE A 220 -7.31 -21.45 74.56
C ILE A 220 -8.28 -22.63 74.30
N THR A 221 -8.95 -22.66 73.15
CA THR A 221 -9.77 -23.82 72.79
C THR A 221 -8.87 -24.98 72.35
N LYS A 222 -9.42 -26.20 72.28
CA LYS A 222 -8.67 -27.36 71.79
C LYS A 222 -8.27 -27.18 70.33
N ASP A 223 -9.17 -26.63 69.52
CA ASP A 223 -8.95 -26.41 68.08
C ASP A 223 -7.91 -25.31 67.83
N ASP A 224 -8.00 -24.17 68.55
CA ASP A 224 -6.95 -23.13 68.51
C ASP A 224 -5.57 -23.68 68.93
N MET A 225 -5.52 -24.57 69.94
CA MET A 225 -4.26 -25.22 70.36
C MET A 225 -3.75 -26.22 69.32
N ASN A 226 -4.64 -26.95 68.65
CA ASN A 226 -4.26 -27.85 67.55
C ASN A 226 -3.63 -27.07 66.40
N PHE A 227 -4.17 -25.91 66.04
CA PHE A 227 -3.56 -25.01 65.05
C PHE A 227 -2.16 -24.55 65.48
N ILE A 228 -1.99 -24.11 66.73
CA ILE A 228 -0.66 -23.73 67.23
C ILE A 228 0.34 -24.89 67.15
N LEU A 229 -0.09 -26.10 67.54
CA LEU A 229 0.77 -27.28 67.45
C LEU A 229 1.10 -27.65 66.01
N SER A 230 0.14 -27.51 65.09
CA SER A 230 0.34 -27.81 63.68
C SER A 230 1.35 -26.85 63.05
N VAL A 231 1.26 -25.55 63.36
CA VAL A 231 2.27 -24.55 62.97
C VAL A 231 3.66 -24.93 63.51
N LYS A 232 3.76 -25.28 64.80
CA LYS A 232 5.03 -25.67 65.45
C LYS A 232 5.64 -26.95 64.91
N ASN A 233 4.81 -27.88 64.45
CA ASN A 233 5.23 -29.12 63.85
C ASN A 233 5.42 -29.00 62.32
N GLN A 234 5.17 -27.82 61.73
CA GLN A 234 5.16 -27.59 60.29
C GLN A 234 4.21 -28.55 59.54
N GLU A 235 3.04 -28.81 60.13
CA GLU A 235 1.95 -29.59 59.57
C GLU A 235 0.84 -28.62 59.14
N PRO A 236 0.77 -28.22 57.85
CA PRO A 236 -0.23 -27.25 57.41
C PRO A 236 -1.65 -27.79 57.58
N LEU A 237 -2.54 -26.91 58.03
CA LEU A 237 -3.97 -27.14 58.03
C LEU A 237 -4.62 -26.41 56.85
N ALA A 238 -5.91 -26.64 56.63
CA ALA A 238 -6.67 -25.90 55.64
C ALA A 238 -6.67 -24.38 55.95
N PHE A 239 -6.63 -23.55 54.91
CA PHE A 239 -6.56 -22.09 55.05
C PHE A 239 -7.75 -21.47 55.80
N ASP A 240 -8.89 -22.15 55.76
CA ASP A 240 -10.15 -21.77 56.43
C ASP A 240 -10.37 -22.45 57.78
N TYR A 241 -9.31 -23.06 58.35
CA TYR A 241 -9.37 -23.65 59.68
C TYR A 241 -9.90 -22.64 60.69
N GLN A 242 -10.99 -23.00 61.37
CA GLN A 242 -11.72 -22.07 62.22
C GLN A 242 -10.95 -21.77 63.50
N LEU A 243 -10.65 -20.50 63.73
CA LEU A 243 -10.05 -20.00 64.96
C LEU A 243 -11.12 -19.27 65.78
N THR A 244 -11.24 -19.62 67.06
CA THR A 244 -12.25 -19.04 67.96
C THR A 244 -11.66 -17.91 68.80
N LYS A 245 -10.39 -18.04 69.23
CA LYS A 245 -9.67 -17.04 70.03
C LYS A 245 -8.42 -16.55 69.31
N THR A 246 -8.57 -16.04 68.09
CA THR A 246 -7.49 -15.59 67.19
C THR A 246 -6.44 -14.69 67.89
N PRO A 247 -6.80 -13.68 68.71
CA PRO A 247 -5.79 -12.87 69.40
C PRO A 247 -4.91 -13.67 70.37
N MET A 248 -5.45 -14.72 71.00
CA MET A 248 -4.67 -15.60 71.87
C MET A 248 -3.74 -16.55 71.08
N VAL A 249 -4.17 -16.95 69.87
CA VAL A 249 -3.34 -17.74 68.95
C VAL A 249 -2.14 -16.90 68.52
N LEU A 250 -2.38 -15.66 68.07
CA LEU A 250 -1.34 -14.70 67.70
C LEU A 250 -0.33 -14.48 68.82
N GLN A 251 -0.76 -14.30 70.08
CA GLN A 251 0.15 -14.10 71.22
C GLN A 251 1.07 -15.30 71.50
N ARG A 252 0.61 -16.53 71.22
CA ARG A 252 1.39 -17.75 71.51
C ARG A 252 2.37 -18.13 70.41
N LEU A 253 2.09 -17.71 69.19
CA LEU A 253 2.99 -17.91 68.06
C LEU A 253 4.15 -16.91 68.12
N GLN A 254 5.35 -17.37 67.80
CA GLN A 254 6.58 -16.60 67.73
C GLN A 254 6.79 -16.04 66.33
N GLU A 255 7.58 -14.97 66.19
CA GLU A 255 7.78 -14.28 64.91
C GLU A 255 8.32 -15.19 63.81
N TYR A 256 9.30 -16.05 64.10
CA TYR A 256 9.87 -16.99 63.13
C TYR A 256 8.86 -18.04 62.64
N GLU A 257 7.79 -18.31 63.38
CA GLU A 257 6.74 -19.25 62.98
C GLU A 257 5.86 -18.67 61.85
N PHE A 258 5.92 -17.36 61.60
CA PHE A 258 5.23 -16.69 60.48
C PHE A 258 6.01 -16.78 59.15
N GLU A 259 7.25 -17.27 59.19
CA GLU A 259 8.06 -17.57 58.01
C GLU A 259 7.77 -19.00 57.48
N GLU A 260 6.82 -19.71 58.08
CA GLU A 260 6.47 -21.09 57.73
C GLU A 260 5.10 -21.17 57.06
N LYS A 261 4.97 -22.01 56.02
CA LYS A 261 3.70 -22.18 55.27
C LYS A 261 2.55 -22.73 56.10
N ALA A 262 2.85 -23.38 57.21
CA ALA A 262 1.81 -23.87 58.13
C ALA A 262 1.01 -22.73 58.78
N ILE A 263 1.50 -21.48 58.72
CA ILE A 263 0.80 -20.30 59.25
C ILE A 263 -0.41 -19.86 58.42
N TYR A 264 -0.51 -20.31 57.16
CA TYR A 264 -1.52 -19.87 56.21
C TYR A 264 -2.94 -20.15 56.73
N ASN A 265 -3.58 -19.09 57.22
CA ASN A 265 -4.94 -19.11 57.71
C ASN A 265 -5.62 -17.76 57.48
N PHE A 266 -6.80 -17.77 56.86
CA PHE A 266 -7.52 -16.55 56.48
C PHE A 266 -7.92 -15.70 57.70
N THR A 267 -8.48 -16.34 58.74
CA THR A 267 -8.87 -15.65 59.98
C THR A 267 -7.68 -15.02 60.68
N LEU A 268 -6.53 -15.72 60.68
CA LEU A 268 -5.30 -15.23 61.29
C LEU A 268 -4.75 -13.99 60.56
N LEU A 269 -4.72 -14.02 59.23
CA LEU A 269 -4.26 -12.88 58.44
C LEU A 269 -5.23 -11.70 58.51
N GLU A 270 -6.53 -11.94 58.49
CA GLU A 270 -7.56 -10.91 58.65
C GLU A 270 -7.42 -10.17 60.00
N GLU A 271 -7.14 -10.89 61.08
CA GLU A 271 -6.87 -10.30 62.40
C GLU A 271 -5.56 -9.49 62.39
N LEU A 272 -4.48 -10.03 61.80
CA LEU A 272 -3.20 -9.31 61.68
C LEU A 272 -3.34 -7.99 60.90
N LEU A 273 -4.07 -8.00 59.79
CA LEU A 273 -4.34 -6.78 59.01
C LEU A 273 -5.12 -5.76 59.84
N SER A 274 -6.07 -6.24 60.66
CA SER A 274 -6.89 -5.40 61.55
C SER A 274 -6.12 -4.81 62.75
N GLU A 275 -5.13 -5.52 63.30
CA GLU A 275 -4.26 -5.02 64.38
C GLU A 275 -3.26 -3.94 63.90
N GLY A 276 -2.91 -3.94 62.60
CA GLY A 276 -2.00 -2.98 61.98
C GLY A 276 -0.57 -3.52 61.78
N GLU A 277 0.37 -2.61 61.49
CA GLU A 277 1.77 -3.00 61.20
C GLU A 277 2.42 -3.72 62.39
N SER A 278 2.92 -4.93 62.13
CA SER A 278 3.68 -5.72 63.08
C SER A 278 4.77 -6.53 62.38
N VAL A 279 5.75 -6.99 63.15
CA VAL A 279 6.81 -7.90 62.64
C VAL A 279 6.18 -9.19 62.11
N LYS A 280 5.15 -9.70 62.79
CA LYS A 280 4.41 -10.91 62.39
C LYS A 280 3.67 -10.74 61.07
N LEU A 281 2.97 -9.62 60.88
CA LEU A 281 2.33 -9.30 59.62
C LEU A 281 3.35 -9.19 58.48
N SER A 282 4.47 -8.50 58.73
CA SER A 282 5.54 -8.37 57.74
C SER A 282 6.14 -9.73 57.35
N ALA A 283 6.39 -10.61 58.32
CA ALA A 283 6.87 -11.97 58.09
C ALA A 283 5.85 -12.80 57.29
N PHE A 284 4.56 -12.71 57.62
CA PHE A 284 3.48 -13.40 56.87
C PHE A 284 3.47 -12.94 55.41
N ILE A 285 3.45 -11.63 55.14
CA ILE A 285 3.40 -11.09 53.77
C ILE A 285 4.67 -11.49 52.99
N ASN A 286 5.84 -11.44 53.61
CA ASN A 286 7.08 -11.92 52.97
C ASN A 286 6.99 -13.41 52.61
N GLN A 287 6.40 -14.23 53.48
CA GLN A 287 6.22 -15.65 53.24
C GLN A 287 5.25 -15.95 52.10
N LEU A 288 4.32 -15.04 51.77
CA LEU A 288 3.44 -15.15 50.60
C LEU A 288 4.16 -14.80 49.28
N SER A 289 5.29 -14.10 49.34
CA SER A 289 5.99 -13.54 48.19
C SER A 289 7.00 -14.50 47.54
N ASP A 290 6.88 -15.81 47.78
CA ASP A 290 7.87 -16.83 47.36
C ASP A 290 7.61 -17.45 45.98
N GLU A 291 6.59 -16.97 45.26
CA GLU A 291 6.15 -17.43 43.92
C GLU A 291 5.77 -18.91 43.86
N ARG A 292 5.51 -19.55 45.01
CA ARG A 292 5.07 -20.94 45.05
C ARG A 292 3.57 -21.04 44.86
N GLU A 293 3.17 -22.12 44.19
CA GLU A 293 1.77 -22.38 43.85
C GLU A 293 0.84 -22.34 45.08
N ILE A 294 1.27 -22.92 46.22
CA ILE A 294 0.48 -22.89 47.46
C ILE A 294 0.28 -21.48 48.04
N SER A 295 1.29 -20.61 47.89
CA SER A 295 1.24 -19.22 48.34
C SER A 295 0.33 -18.40 47.43
N TRP A 296 0.41 -18.65 46.12
CA TRP A 296 -0.49 -18.05 45.13
C TRP A 296 -1.95 -18.45 45.37
N HIS A 297 -2.24 -19.74 45.58
CA HIS A 297 -3.59 -20.20 45.93
C HIS A 297 -4.12 -19.48 47.17
N PHE A 298 -3.29 -19.33 48.21
CA PHE A 298 -3.68 -18.56 49.39
C PHE A 298 -3.97 -17.08 49.06
N ILE A 299 -3.13 -16.43 48.25
CA ILE A 299 -3.31 -15.02 47.86
C ILE A 299 -4.61 -14.83 47.06
N ASP A 300 -4.88 -15.67 46.06
CA ASP A 300 -6.04 -15.58 45.17
C ASP A 300 -7.36 -15.83 45.91
N GLU A 301 -7.40 -16.87 46.76
CA GLU A 301 -8.56 -17.13 47.62
C GLU A 301 -8.77 -15.99 48.62
N PHE A 302 -7.71 -15.56 49.32
CA PHE A 302 -7.82 -14.53 50.34
C PHE A 302 -8.23 -13.17 49.75
N PHE A 303 -7.73 -12.81 48.57
CA PHE A 303 -8.13 -11.59 47.84
C PHE A 303 -9.64 -11.52 47.61
N SER A 304 -10.25 -12.67 47.31
CA SER A 304 -11.68 -12.78 47.02
C SER A 304 -12.55 -12.62 48.27
N CYS A 305 -12.08 -13.03 49.46
CA CYS A 305 -12.88 -13.07 50.68
C CYS A 305 -12.53 -12.01 51.76
N THR A 306 -11.34 -11.41 51.73
CA THR A 306 -10.88 -10.47 52.76
C THR A 306 -11.66 -9.15 52.76
N LYS A 307 -11.87 -8.55 53.95
CA LYS A 307 -12.42 -7.19 54.07
C LYS A 307 -11.34 -6.12 53.99
N GLN A 308 -10.07 -6.50 54.14
CA GLN A 308 -8.90 -5.61 54.15
C GLN A 308 -8.14 -5.65 52.81
N ARG A 309 -8.85 -5.85 51.69
CA ARG A 309 -8.27 -6.04 50.34
C ARG A 309 -7.23 -4.98 49.99
N LYS A 310 -7.55 -3.71 50.23
CA LYS A 310 -6.66 -2.58 49.97
C LYS A 310 -5.33 -2.68 50.73
N GLN A 311 -5.40 -2.90 52.03
CA GLN A 311 -4.20 -2.99 52.88
C GLN A 311 -3.37 -4.23 52.53
N PHE A 312 -4.03 -5.35 52.23
CA PHE A 312 -3.37 -6.58 51.83
C PHE A 312 -2.56 -6.40 50.54
N ILE A 313 -3.18 -5.87 49.48
CA ILE A 313 -2.51 -5.64 48.18
C ILE A 313 -1.41 -4.57 48.30
N GLN A 314 -1.63 -3.53 49.09
CA GLN A 314 -0.59 -2.52 49.36
C GLN A 314 0.68 -3.14 49.96
N LEU A 315 0.54 -4.01 50.96
CA LEU A 315 1.68 -4.66 51.60
C LEU A 315 2.34 -5.69 50.69
N LEU A 316 1.53 -6.49 49.99
CA LEU A 316 2.03 -7.54 49.09
C LEU A 316 2.83 -6.94 47.93
N SER A 317 2.29 -5.91 47.28
CA SER A 317 2.96 -5.24 46.16
C SER A 317 4.29 -4.57 46.53
N GLN A 318 4.44 -4.11 47.78
CA GLN A 318 5.70 -3.55 48.28
C GLN A 318 6.78 -4.60 48.54
N LYS A 319 6.38 -5.87 48.76
CA LYS A 319 7.31 -6.96 49.11
C LYS A 319 7.61 -7.87 47.93
N TRP A 320 6.70 -7.96 46.98
CA TRP A 320 6.79 -8.85 45.83
C TRP A 320 6.77 -8.07 44.52
N THR A 321 7.94 -7.70 44.02
CA THR A 321 8.08 -7.00 42.73
C THR A 321 7.64 -7.84 41.54
N GLY A 322 7.77 -9.18 41.63
CA GLY A 322 7.31 -10.13 40.60
C GLY A 322 5.80 -10.39 40.59
N MET A 323 5.02 -9.76 41.49
CA MET A 323 3.59 -10.01 41.65
C MET A 323 2.81 -9.83 40.35
N TRP A 324 3.00 -8.70 39.68
CA TRP A 324 2.24 -8.42 38.46
C TRP A 324 2.65 -9.32 37.29
N THR A 325 3.94 -9.63 37.15
CA THR A 325 4.44 -10.59 36.15
C THR A 325 3.78 -11.96 36.33
N HIS A 326 3.62 -12.41 37.57
CA HIS A 326 2.94 -13.67 37.88
C HIS A 326 1.45 -13.63 37.48
N ILE A 327 0.73 -12.58 37.88
CA ILE A 327 -0.71 -12.40 37.60
C ILE A 327 -0.97 -12.27 36.10
N SER A 328 -0.20 -11.42 35.42
CA SER A 328 -0.36 -11.18 33.98
C SER A 328 -0.07 -12.44 33.16
N ALA A 329 0.90 -13.26 33.56
CA ALA A 329 1.23 -14.53 32.91
C ALA A 329 0.26 -15.69 33.21
N ASP A 330 -0.53 -15.62 34.28
CA ASP A 330 -1.45 -16.70 34.65
C ASP A 330 -2.53 -16.89 33.58
N ALA A 331 -2.44 -18.00 32.86
CA ALA A 331 -3.37 -18.35 31.81
C ALA A 331 -4.75 -18.77 32.33
N THR A 332 -4.85 -19.17 33.59
CA THR A 332 -6.08 -19.68 34.22
C THR A 332 -7.01 -18.56 34.67
N MET A 333 -6.48 -17.35 34.87
CA MET A 333 -7.25 -16.18 35.28
C MET A 333 -7.97 -15.52 34.10
N THR A 334 -9.19 -15.05 34.34
CA THR A 334 -9.96 -14.22 33.41
C THR A 334 -9.35 -12.83 33.29
N TYR A 335 -9.63 -12.14 32.19
CA TYR A 335 -9.26 -10.72 32.03
C TYR A 335 -9.88 -9.84 33.14
N ALA A 336 -11.16 -10.07 33.47
CA ALA A 336 -11.86 -9.34 34.52
C ALA A 336 -11.18 -9.49 35.90
N HIS A 337 -10.76 -10.70 36.26
CA HIS A 337 -10.09 -10.93 37.55
C HIS A 337 -8.69 -10.29 37.60
N LYS A 338 -7.97 -10.27 36.47
CA LYS A 338 -6.70 -9.52 36.37
C LYS A 338 -6.91 -8.01 36.52
N LEU A 339 -8.01 -7.48 35.96
CA LEU A 339 -8.39 -6.08 36.14
C LEU A 339 -8.70 -5.74 37.60
N GLU A 340 -9.35 -6.64 38.36
CA GLU A 340 -9.60 -6.42 39.79
C GLU A 340 -8.29 -6.22 40.55
N TYR A 341 -7.29 -7.07 40.31
CA TYR A 341 -5.95 -6.91 40.90
C TYR A 341 -5.29 -5.60 40.47
N LEU A 342 -5.35 -5.26 39.18
CA LEU A 342 -4.76 -4.03 38.66
C LEU A 342 -5.39 -2.80 39.32
N CYS A 343 -6.72 -2.74 39.41
CA CYS A 343 -7.46 -1.66 40.06
C CYS A 343 -7.06 -1.51 41.53
N GLU A 344 -6.95 -2.62 42.27
CA GLU A 344 -6.52 -2.57 43.68
C GLU A 344 -5.07 -2.07 43.80
N ILE A 345 -4.13 -2.60 43.00
CA ILE A 345 -2.74 -2.13 42.97
C ILE A 345 -2.70 -0.62 42.66
N MET A 346 -3.43 -0.17 41.65
CA MET A 346 -3.48 1.25 41.26
C MET A 346 -4.06 2.11 42.38
N ASN A 347 -5.09 1.65 43.08
CA ASN A 347 -5.75 2.41 44.15
C ASN A 347 -4.92 2.48 45.43
N THR A 348 -3.99 1.56 45.66
CA THR A 348 -3.28 1.44 46.95
C THR A 348 -1.80 1.75 46.90
N SER A 349 -1.15 1.48 45.77
CA SER A 349 0.31 1.49 45.69
C SER A 349 0.84 2.81 45.13
N PRO A 350 1.94 3.37 45.67
CA PRO A 350 2.56 4.58 45.12
C PRO A 350 3.13 4.30 43.72
N ILE A 351 3.33 5.36 42.92
CA ILE A 351 3.82 5.21 41.52
C ILE A 351 5.16 4.49 41.47
N SER A 352 6.07 4.76 42.40
CA SER A 352 7.38 4.08 42.47
C SER A 352 7.27 2.56 42.65
N VAL A 353 6.24 2.08 43.36
CA VAL A 353 6.01 0.63 43.50
C VAL A 353 5.43 0.07 42.19
N ILE A 354 4.54 0.81 41.51
CA ILE A 354 3.99 0.40 40.22
C ILE A 354 5.11 0.28 39.17
N GLU A 355 6.11 1.16 39.19
CA GLU A 355 7.33 1.05 38.37
C GLU A 355 8.07 -0.27 38.63
N GLU A 356 8.28 -0.60 39.90
CA GLU A 356 8.97 -1.84 40.30
C GLU A 356 8.18 -3.10 39.94
N LEU A 357 6.84 -3.03 39.95
CA LEU A 357 5.95 -4.13 39.55
C LEU A 357 5.92 -4.34 38.03
N ASN A 358 6.29 -3.31 37.23
CA ASN A 358 6.38 -3.43 35.79
C ASN A 358 7.67 -4.14 35.34
N ALA A 359 7.99 -5.27 35.97
CA ALA A 359 9.12 -6.10 35.57
C ALA A 359 8.85 -6.69 34.17
N ASP A 360 9.89 -6.70 33.33
CA ASP A 360 9.86 -7.14 31.93
C ASP A 360 8.76 -6.46 31.09
N ASP A 361 8.42 -5.20 31.41
CA ASP A 361 7.34 -4.41 30.78
C ASP A 361 5.96 -5.11 30.81
N SER A 362 5.76 -6.05 31.74
CA SER A 362 4.55 -6.88 31.80
C SER A 362 3.28 -6.09 32.08
N MET A 363 3.35 -4.97 32.79
CA MET A 363 2.22 -4.07 33.00
C MET A 363 1.99 -3.19 31.78
N THR A 364 3.04 -2.61 31.21
CA THR A 364 2.96 -1.86 29.95
C THR A 364 2.31 -2.71 28.86
N ALA A 365 2.77 -3.94 28.67
CA ALA A 365 2.22 -4.87 27.68
C ALA A 365 0.74 -5.18 27.92
N PHE A 366 0.31 -5.27 29.19
CA PHE A 366 -1.10 -5.47 29.51
C PHE A 366 -1.96 -4.25 29.12
N PHE A 367 -1.50 -3.03 29.39
CA PHE A 367 -2.20 -1.82 28.94
C PHE A 367 -2.28 -1.74 27.41
N GLU A 368 -1.21 -2.10 26.69
CA GLU A 368 -1.15 -1.98 25.23
C GLU A 368 -1.95 -3.07 24.48
N GLN A 369 -2.15 -4.24 25.09
CA GLN A 369 -2.86 -5.38 24.50
C GLN A 369 -4.39 -5.28 24.58
N HIS A 370 -4.92 -4.45 25.50
CA HIS A 370 -6.34 -4.39 25.82
C HIS A 370 -6.92 -3.03 25.45
N GLU A 371 -7.71 -2.97 24.37
CA GLU A 371 -8.29 -1.72 23.85
C GLU A 371 -9.32 -1.07 24.79
N ASP A 372 -9.95 -1.85 25.68
CA ASP A 372 -10.94 -1.45 26.67
C ASP A 372 -10.35 -1.16 28.06
N ILE A 373 -9.01 -1.22 28.21
CA ILE A 373 -8.34 -1.11 29.51
C ILE A 373 -8.75 0.13 30.31
N LEU A 374 -8.89 1.29 29.66
CA LEU A 374 -9.26 2.53 30.35
C LEU A 374 -10.70 2.54 30.84
N GLN A 375 -11.60 1.76 30.21
CA GLN A 375 -12.97 1.55 30.68
C GLN A 375 -12.96 0.65 31.93
N GLY A 376 -12.12 -0.39 31.94
CA GLY A 376 -11.94 -1.28 33.08
C GLY A 376 -11.36 -0.59 34.33
N LEU A 377 -10.70 0.56 34.16
CA LEU A 377 -10.10 1.35 35.24
C LEU A 377 -11.03 2.46 35.78
N GLU A 378 -12.33 2.45 35.48
CA GLU A 378 -13.30 3.47 35.94
C GLU A 378 -13.29 3.68 37.47
N SER A 379 -12.97 2.62 38.24
CA SER A 379 -12.92 2.68 39.70
C SER A 379 -11.69 3.41 40.27
N CYS A 380 -10.68 3.71 39.43
CA CYS A 380 -9.44 4.36 39.83
C CYS A 380 -9.49 5.88 39.64
N GLU A 381 -8.69 6.61 40.43
CA GLU A 381 -8.58 8.07 40.27
C GLU A 381 -7.94 8.44 38.92
N ASN A 382 -8.52 9.40 38.19
CA ASN A 382 -8.05 9.78 36.86
C ASN A 382 -6.58 10.24 36.86
N GLU A 383 -6.17 11.03 37.85
CA GLU A 383 -4.79 11.50 38.01
C GLU A 383 -3.81 10.34 38.23
N LYS A 384 -4.26 9.27 38.90
CA LYS A 384 -3.48 8.07 39.13
C LYS A 384 -3.29 7.30 37.82
N ILE A 385 -4.35 7.12 37.04
CA ILE A 385 -4.31 6.49 35.71
C ILE A 385 -3.33 7.24 34.81
N ILE A 386 -3.46 8.57 34.72
CA ILE A 386 -2.57 9.41 33.91
C ILE A 386 -1.11 9.26 34.36
N SER A 387 -0.86 9.30 35.67
CA SER A 387 0.49 9.16 36.22
C SER A 387 1.11 7.80 35.89
N VAL A 388 0.33 6.71 35.94
CA VAL A 388 0.79 5.36 35.58
C VAL A 388 1.10 5.27 34.08
N ILE A 389 0.24 5.77 33.20
CA ILE A 389 0.48 5.79 31.75
C ILE A 389 1.78 6.52 31.41
N GLN A 390 2.00 7.69 32.03
CA GLN A 390 3.21 8.50 31.82
C GLN A 390 4.47 7.80 32.34
N CYS A 391 4.37 7.24 33.53
CA CYS A 391 5.44 6.55 34.24
C CYS A 391 5.90 5.28 33.51
N LEU A 392 4.94 4.44 33.07
CA LEU A 392 5.21 3.20 32.35
C LEU A 392 5.46 3.41 30.85
N ASN A 393 5.30 4.65 30.36
CA ASN A 393 5.47 5.04 28.97
C ASN A 393 4.65 4.17 27.98
N VAL A 394 3.38 3.97 28.31
CA VAL A 394 2.44 3.12 27.55
C VAL A 394 2.14 3.72 26.18
N HIS A 395 2.17 2.91 25.12
CA HIS A 395 1.82 3.30 23.76
C HIS A 395 0.66 2.46 23.21
N PHE A 396 -0.56 2.98 23.31
CA PHE A 396 -1.74 2.29 22.80
C PHE A 396 -1.70 2.13 21.28
N THR A 397 -1.87 0.90 20.81
CA THR A 397 -2.02 0.61 19.37
C THR A 397 -3.48 0.66 18.92
N ARG A 398 -4.41 0.41 19.85
CA ARG A 398 -5.86 0.53 19.72
C ARG A 398 -6.43 0.98 21.05
N LEU A 399 -7.48 1.79 21.01
CA LEU A 399 -8.10 2.32 22.22
C LEU A 399 -9.58 2.60 22.00
N LEU A 400 -10.43 2.00 22.83
CA LEU A 400 -11.84 2.34 22.96
C LEU A 400 -11.96 3.54 23.91
N ILE A 401 -12.72 4.53 23.48
CA ILE A 401 -12.83 5.83 24.17
C ILE A 401 -14.22 6.05 24.78
N GLU A 402 -15.19 5.18 24.49
CA GLU A 402 -16.53 5.29 25.07
C GLU A 402 -16.45 5.18 26.59
N ASN A 403 -17.20 6.03 27.30
CA ASN A 403 -17.27 6.04 28.77
C ASN A 403 -15.91 6.28 29.49
N VAL A 404 -14.85 6.69 28.78
CA VAL A 404 -13.58 7.11 29.39
C VAL A 404 -13.62 8.60 29.68
N ALA A 405 -13.09 9.02 30.82
CA ALA A 405 -13.06 10.44 31.18
C ALA A 405 -12.15 11.26 30.23
N ASN A 406 -12.66 12.40 29.75
CA ASN A 406 -11.97 13.25 28.77
C ASN A 406 -10.57 13.71 29.23
N ASN A 407 -10.36 13.95 30.53
CA ASN A 407 -9.04 14.35 31.02
C ASN A 407 -7.97 13.26 30.86
N ILE A 408 -8.36 11.98 30.93
CA ILE A 408 -7.46 10.86 30.65
C ILE A 408 -7.15 10.82 29.15
N LEU A 409 -8.19 10.90 28.31
CA LEU A 409 -8.02 10.89 26.85
C LEU A 409 -7.16 12.06 26.37
N ASP A 410 -7.40 13.27 26.87
CA ASP A 410 -6.60 14.45 26.56
C ASP A 410 -5.15 14.24 27.01
N ALA A 411 -4.89 13.68 28.20
CA ALA A 411 -3.53 13.38 28.65
C ALA A 411 -2.81 12.33 27.78
N VAL A 412 -3.52 11.29 27.33
CA VAL A 412 -2.98 10.26 26.43
C VAL A 412 -2.62 10.87 25.07
N PHE A 413 -3.54 11.62 24.47
CA PHE A 413 -3.36 12.17 23.12
C PHE A 413 -2.41 13.38 23.09
N ASP A 414 -2.49 14.28 24.07
CA ASP A 414 -1.57 15.42 24.19
C ASP A 414 -0.15 14.95 24.52
N GLY A 415 -0.04 13.88 25.33
CA GLY A 415 1.21 13.25 25.75
C GLY A 415 1.84 12.32 24.71
N LYS A 416 1.18 12.07 23.57
CA LYS A 416 1.64 11.16 22.50
C LYS A 416 1.81 9.69 22.96
N PHE A 417 1.01 9.24 23.93
CA PHE A 417 1.01 7.87 24.48
C PHE A 417 0.25 6.87 23.58
N PHE A 418 0.47 6.94 22.28
CA PHE A 418 -0.19 6.08 21.29
C PHE A 418 0.75 5.79 20.13
N ALA A 419 0.60 4.63 19.52
CA ALA A 419 1.32 4.27 18.31
C ALA A 419 0.74 5.01 17.10
N LEU A 420 1.61 5.51 16.22
CA LEU A 420 1.20 6.19 15.01
C LEU A 420 0.71 5.18 13.97
N ASN A 421 -0.60 4.91 13.97
CA ASN A 421 -1.26 4.01 13.03
C ASN A 421 -2.64 4.54 12.61
N GLN A 422 -3.25 3.89 11.61
CA GLN A 422 -4.52 4.34 11.05
C GLN A 422 -5.67 4.36 12.08
N GLU A 423 -5.75 3.35 12.94
CA GLU A 423 -6.84 3.25 13.93
C GLU A 423 -6.74 4.35 14.99
N MET A 424 -5.55 4.57 15.56
CA MET A 424 -5.36 5.63 16.55
C MET A 424 -5.61 7.02 15.97
N ILE A 425 -5.20 7.29 14.73
CA ILE A 425 -5.51 8.58 14.06
C ILE A 425 -7.02 8.73 13.89
N GLN A 426 -7.73 7.69 13.46
CA GLN A 426 -9.19 7.71 13.35
C GLN A 426 -9.87 7.95 14.70
N THR A 427 -9.40 7.29 15.77
CA THR A 427 -9.90 7.48 17.14
C THR A 427 -9.71 8.92 17.61
N ILE A 428 -8.51 9.50 17.43
CA ILE A 428 -8.22 10.86 17.87
C ILE A 428 -9.00 11.89 17.06
N VAL A 429 -9.05 11.75 15.73
CA VAL A 429 -9.84 12.62 14.86
C VAL A 429 -11.32 12.49 15.20
N GLY A 430 -11.81 11.27 15.48
CA GLY A 430 -13.17 11.00 15.92
C GLY A 430 -13.54 11.68 17.23
N TYR A 431 -12.64 11.61 18.21
CA TYR A 431 -12.78 12.25 19.51
C TYR A 431 -12.81 13.79 19.41
N LYS A 432 -11.92 14.38 18.61
CA LYS A 432 -11.84 15.85 18.47
C LYS A 432 -12.89 16.42 17.52
N ASN A 433 -13.19 15.73 16.41
CA ASN A 433 -14.23 16.09 15.45
C ASN A 433 -14.69 14.88 14.61
N SER A 434 -15.72 14.18 15.09
CA SER A 434 -16.29 12.98 14.45
C SER A 434 -16.71 13.15 13.00
N SER A 435 -17.07 14.36 12.56
CA SER A 435 -17.47 14.62 11.17
C SER A 435 -16.31 14.51 10.17
N MET A 436 -15.06 14.59 10.63
CA MET A 436 -13.87 14.60 9.78
C MET A 436 -13.26 13.20 9.56
N VAL A 437 -13.71 12.18 10.29
CA VAL A 437 -13.16 10.81 10.20
C VAL A 437 -13.24 10.26 8.78
N GLY A 438 -14.36 10.50 8.08
CA GLY A 438 -14.53 10.06 6.69
C GLY A 438 -13.51 10.67 5.72
N ASN A 439 -13.00 11.87 6.02
CA ASN A 439 -12.04 12.57 5.17
C ASN A 439 -10.64 11.93 5.20
N LEU A 440 -10.29 11.20 6.26
CA LEU A 440 -8.97 10.56 6.41
C LEU A 440 -8.64 9.55 5.29
N THR A 441 -9.66 9.00 4.62
CA THR A 441 -9.49 8.05 3.52
C THR A 441 -9.11 8.70 2.20
N THR A 442 -9.43 9.99 2.03
CA THR A 442 -9.26 10.71 0.75
C THR A 442 -8.33 11.91 0.85
N ARG A 443 -8.19 12.49 2.05
CA ARG A 443 -7.35 13.65 2.31
C ARG A 443 -6.76 13.58 3.71
N PRO A 444 -5.95 12.53 4.00
CA PRO A 444 -5.43 12.27 5.33
C PRO A 444 -4.64 13.45 5.89
N TYR A 445 -3.75 14.07 5.12
CA TYR A 445 -2.85 15.11 5.66
C TYR A 445 -3.56 16.46 5.87
N SER A 446 -4.36 16.91 4.89
CA SER A 446 -5.22 18.10 5.01
C SER A 446 -6.19 17.95 6.17
N THR A 447 -6.75 16.76 6.39
CA THR A 447 -7.66 16.51 7.53
C THR A 447 -6.97 16.78 8.87
N LEU A 448 -5.71 16.38 9.03
CA LEU A 448 -4.95 16.64 10.26
C LEU A 448 -4.63 18.12 10.46
N ILE A 449 -4.33 18.84 9.37
CA ILE A 449 -4.08 20.28 9.39
C ILE A 449 -5.37 21.03 9.75
N ASP A 450 -6.48 20.68 9.09
CA ASP A 450 -7.80 21.28 9.32
C ASP A 450 -8.36 21.00 10.72
N LEU A 451 -8.01 19.85 11.32
CA LEU A 451 -8.39 19.50 12.69
C LEU A 451 -7.81 20.50 13.70
N LYS A 452 -6.69 21.16 13.38
CA LYS A 452 -5.98 22.15 14.22
C LYS A 452 -5.60 21.60 15.61
N TYR A 453 -5.47 20.28 15.72
CA TYR A 453 -5.03 19.62 16.94
C TYR A 453 -3.52 19.42 16.91
N LEU A 454 -2.80 20.39 17.50
CA LEU A 454 -1.35 20.51 17.41
C LEU A 454 -0.56 19.28 17.93
N PRO A 455 -0.94 18.61 19.05
CA PRO A 455 -0.18 17.45 19.53
C PRO A 455 -0.10 16.31 18.50
N LEU A 456 -1.23 15.95 17.88
CA LEU A 456 -1.28 14.95 16.83
C LEU A 456 -0.50 15.39 15.59
N LEU A 457 -0.73 16.63 15.13
CA LEU A 457 -0.06 17.15 13.94
C LEU A 457 1.47 17.17 14.12
N GLN A 458 1.94 17.59 15.29
CA GLN A 458 3.38 17.60 15.59
C GLN A 458 3.93 16.17 15.67
N TYR A 459 3.21 15.24 16.30
CA TYR A 459 3.66 13.84 16.37
C TYR A 459 3.79 13.19 14.99
N VAL A 460 2.83 13.47 14.10
CA VAL A 460 2.86 13.06 12.69
C VAL A 460 4.04 13.69 11.96
N GLN A 461 4.27 14.99 12.15
CA GLN A 461 5.37 15.71 11.50
C GLN A 461 6.75 15.26 11.98
N ASP A 462 6.89 14.93 13.27
CA ASP A 462 8.13 14.38 13.85
C ASP A 462 8.44 12.97 13.28
N ASN A 463 7.41 12.24 12.81
CA ASN A 463 7.49 10.86 12.32
C ASN A 463 6.94 10.72 10.89
N ILE A 464 7.22 11.71 10.04
CA ILE A 464 6.54 11.87 8.75
C ILE A 464 6.77 10.69 7.78
N GLU A 465 7.93 10.04 7.83
CA GLU A 465 8.21 8.86 7.00
C GLU A 465 7.23 7.72 7.30
N LEU A 466 7.07 7.40 8.58
CA LEU A 466 6.20 6.32 9.04
C LEU A 466 4.73 6.66 8.74
N TYR A 467 4.32 7.90 8.97
CA TYR A 467 2.98 8.39 8.63
C TYR A 467 2.67 8.18 7.14
N VAL A 468 3.59 8.57 6.26
CA VAL A 468 3.37 8.45 4.81
C VAL A 468 3.29 6.99 4.38
N ARG A 469 4.23 6.15 4.83
CA ARG A 469 4.29 4.73 4.46
C ARG A 469 3.08 3.94 4.92
N GLU A 470 2.72 4.06 6.20
CA GLU A 470 1.74 3.19 6.83
C GLU A 470 0.31 3.74 6.75
N ILE A 471 0.14 5.05 6.53
CA ILE A 471 -1.19 5.69 6.60
C ILE A 471 -1.57 6.42 5.32
N VAL A 472 -0.70 7.21 4.71
CA VAL A 472 -1.06 7.98 3.50
C VAL A 472 -1.13 7.04 2.28
N LEU A 473 -0.03 6.35 1.99
CA LEU A 473 0.16 5.55 0.78
C LEU A 473 -0.62 4.22 0.78
N THR A 474 -1.29 3.88 1.88
CA THR A 474 -2.18 2.72 1.99
C THR A 474 -3.58 3.00 1.42
N ASN A 475 -3.92 4.26 1.13
CA ASN A 475 -5.19 4.63 0.49
C ASN A 475 -5.07 4.62 -1.04
N GLU A 476 -6.17 4.31 -1.74
CA GLU A 476 -6.17 4.14 -3.20
C GLU A 476 -6.23 5.46 -4.00
N ALA A 477 -6.90 6.49 -3.47
CA ALA A 477 -7.12 7.74 -4.19
C ALA A 477 -7.08 8.94 -3.25
N LEU A 478 -6.05 9.76 -3.39
CA LEU A 478 -5.78 10.91 -2.53
C LEU A 478 -6.12 12.23 -3.23
N LYS A 479 -6.63 13.18 -2.44
CA LYS A 479 -7.18 14.49 -2.82
C LYS A 479 -6.94 15.52 -1.70
N ASP A 480 -5.75 15.45 -1.11
CA ASP A 480 -5.28 16.49 -0.21
C ASP A 480 -5.15 17.83 -0.96
N SER A 481 -5.13 18.94 -0.23
CA SER A 481 -4.98 20.26 -0.84
C SER A 481 -3.57 20.43 -1.40
N ALA A 482 -3.42 21.17 -2.49
CA ALA A 482 -2.11 21.38 -3.12
C ALA A 482 -1.09 21.98 -2.13
N GLU A 483 -1.52 22.89 -1.25
CA GLU A 483 -0.67 23.49 -0.22
C GLU A 483 -0.15 22.45 0.78
N ASP A 484 -1.02 21.55 1.23
CA ASP A 484 -0.68 20.51 2.20
C ASP A 484 0.20 19.41 1.58
N ILE A 485 -0.07 19.04 0.31
CA ILE A 485 0.78 18.11 -0.44
C ILE A 485 2.18 18.70 -0.58
N ILE A 486 2.32 19.98 -0.90
CA ILE A 486 3.62 20.65 -1.01
C ILE A 486 4.33 20.66 0.35
N ASP A 487 3.64 20.98 1.46
CA ASP A 487 4.23 20.91 2.80
C ASP A 487 4.71 19.48 3.13
N LEU A 488 3.91 18.47 2.80
CA LEU A 488 4.28 17.06 2.97
C LEU A 488 5.54 16.69 2.17
N LEU A 489 5.59 17.07 0.88
CA LEU A 489 6.75 16.84 0.01
C LEU A 489 8.00 17.54 0.55
N ARG A 490 7.87 18.76 1.09
CA ARG A 490 9.01 19.50 1.69
C ARG A 490 9.53 18.83 2.95
N ARG A 491 8.65 18.25 3.78
CA ARG A 491 9.05 17.53 5.01
C ARG A 491 9.76 16.22 4.73
N LEU A 492 9.52 15.64 3.56
CA LEU A 492 10.17 14.43 3.06
C LEU A 492 11.44 14.73 2.25
N ASP A 493 12.07 15.90 2.41
CA ASP A 493 13.31 16.23 1.70
C ASP A 493 14.38 15.14 1.97
N GLY A 494 14.96 14.61 0.88
CA GLY A 494 15.89 13.48 0.92
C GLY A 494 15.25 12.08 0.83
N MET A 495 13.92 11.96 0.91
CA MET A 495 13.16 10.70 0.79
C MET A 495 12.48 10.59 -0.59
N THR A 496 13.27 10.66 -1.65
CA THR A 496 12.81 10.76 -3.04
C THR A 496 11.79 9.68 -3.45
N GLU A 497 11.94 8.45 -2.98
CA GLU A 497 11.01 7.37 -3.30
C GLU A 497 9.58 7.67 -2.81
N LEU A 498 9.44 8.13 -1.57
CA LEU A 498 8.14 8.47 -0.99
C LEU A 498 7.55 9.71 -1.64
N GLN A 499 8.36 10.73 -1.90
CA GLN A 499 7.92 11.94 -2.59
C GLN A 499 7.34 11.63 -3.98
N VAL A 500 8.00 10.76 -4.75
CA VAL A 500 7.52 10.32 -6.07
C VAL A 500 6.22 9.50 -5.96
N GLN A 501 6.08 8.64 -4.95
CA GLN A 501 4.85 7.88 -4.73
C GLN A 501 3.66 8.77 -4.39
N ILE A 502 3.86 9.79 -3.53
CA ILE A 502 2.83 10.79 -3.21
C ILE A 502 2.37 11.49 -4.50
N VAL A 503 3.30 11.98 -5.32
CA VAL A 503 2.97 12.68 -6.57
C VAL A 503 2.13 11.83 -7.53
N ARG A 504 2.35 10.51 -7.57
CA ARG A 504 1.58 9.59 -8.43
C ARG A 504 0.17 9.30 -7.91
N GLN A 505 -0.03 9.29 -6.60
CA GLN A 505 -1.30 8.90 -5.99
C GLN A 505 -2.22 10.10 -5.71
N GLU A 506 -1.64 11.28 -5.47
CA GLU A 506 -2.39 12.51 -5.22
C GLU A 506 -2.99 13.11 -6.48
N GLN A 507 -4.24 13.57 -6.39
CA GLN A 507 -4.91 14.30 -7.47
C GLN A 507 -4.92 15.80 -7.16
N PHE A 508 -3.95 16.52 -7.73
CA PHE A 508 -3.82 17.97 -7.60
C PHE A 508 -3.27 18.60 -8.89
N ALA A 509 -3.33 19.93 -8.96
CA ALA A 509 -2.80 20.70 -10.07
C ALA A 509 -2.05 21.92 -9.53
N LEU A 510 -0.97 22.31 -10.21
CA LEU A 510 -0.14 23.45 -9.85
C LEU A 510 -0.03 24.42 -11.03
N SER A 511 -0.33 25.70 -10.78
CA SER A 511 -0.14 26.76 -11.77
C SER A 511 1.34 27.15 -11.92
N ASN A 512 2.14 27.01 -10.85
CA ASN A 512 3.57 27.31 -10.87
C ASN A 512 4.39 26.16 -10.30
N ILE A 513 5.31 25.61 -11.11
CA ILE A 513 6.19 24.51 -10.69
C ILE A 513 7.12 24.91 -9.52
N GLU A 514 7.49 26.19 -9.42
CA GLU A 514 8.33 26.66 -8.31
C GLU A 514 7.64 26.61 -6.95
N ASP A 515 6.31 26.59 -6.92
CA ASP A 515 5.56 26.44 -5.67
C ASP A 515 5.85 25.07 -5.03
N CYS A 516 6.16 24.06 -5.85
CA CYS A 516 6.66 22.76 -5.39
C CYS A 516 8.16 22.82 -5.04
N ALA A 517 8.47 23.60 -4.00
CA ALA A 517 9.78 23.70 -3.37
C ALA A 517 10.93 24.14 -4.29
N GLY A 518 10.72 25.19 -5.10
CA GLY A 518 11.74 25.75 -6.00
C GLY A 518 13.05 26.13 -5.31
N ASP A 519 13.02 26.56 -4.05
CA ASP A 519 14.21 26.83 -3.23
C ASP A 519 15.04 25.54 -2.97
N LEU A 520 14.37 24.44 -2.63
CA LEU A 520 15.01 23.13 -2.42
C LEU A 520 15.45 22.52 -3.75
N ALA A 521 14.66 22.67 -4.82
CA ALA A 521 15.01 22.20 -6.16
C ALA A 521 16.30 22.84 -6.68
N ARG A 522 16.51 24.14 -6.40
CA ARG A 522 17.75 24.87 -6.75
C ARG A 522 18.95 24.42 -5.92
N LYS A 523 18.74 24.08 -4.64
CA LYS A 523 19.80 23.67 -3.70
C LYS A 523 20.21 22.21 -3.88
N ASN A 524 19.24 21.31 -4.00
CA ASN A 524 19.38 19.85 -4.02
C ASN A 524 18.89 19.28 -5.37
N LYS A 525 19.55 19.71 -6.46
CA LYS A 525 19.11 19.43 -7.84
C LYS A 525 18.86 17.95 -8.11
N GLU A 526 19.78 17.07 -7.72
CA GLU A 526 19.68 15.64 -8.04
C GLU A 526 18.44 14.99 -7.44
N GLN A 527 18.14 15.29 -6.16
CA GLN A 527 16.98 14.70 -5.47
C GLN A 527 15.66 15.23 -6.03
N TRP A 528 15.53 16.56 -6.16
CA TRP A 528 14.29 17.19 -6.61
C TRP A 528 14.03 17.05 -8.12
N SER A 529 15.04 16.68 -8.91
CA SER A 529 14.85 16.39 -10.33
C SER A 529 13.84 15.25 -10.55
N ALA A 530 13.86 14.22 -9.70
CA ALA A 530 12.92 13.11 -9.79
C ALA A 530 11.48 13.53 -9.48
N ILE A 531 11.29 14.43 -8.51
CA ILE A 531 9.98 14.94 -8.11
C ILE A 531 9.40 15.82 -9.23
N TRP A 532 10.17 16.80 -9.70
CA TRP A 532 9.74 17.67 -10.78
C TRP A 532 9.51 16.90 -12.09
N ASP A 533 10.33 15.89 -12.37
CA ASP A 533 10.09 14.96 -13.47
C ASP A 533 8.75 14.25 -13.34
N GLU A 534 8.39 13.80 -12.14
CA GLU A 534 7.13 13.11 -11.90
C GLU A 534 5.93 14.05 -12.03
N LEU A 535 6.03 15.30 -11.54
CA LEU A 535 5.00 16.33 -11.73
C LEU A 535 4.69 16.56 -13.22
N LEU A 536 5.72 16.55 -14.07
CA LEU A 536 5.56 16.66 -15.51
C LEU A 536 4.95 15.40 -16.14
N LYS A 537 5.36 14.20 -15.72
CA LYS A 537 4.82 12.93 -16.26
C LYS A 537 3.33 12.75 -15.97
N GLU A 538 2.92 13.10 -14.75
CA GLU A 538 1.51 13.02 -14.31
C GLU A 538 0.67 14.21 -14.78
N ASN A 539 1.26 15.17 -15.53
CA ASN A 539 0.61 16.39 -16.03
C ASN A 539 -0.04 17.24 -14.91
N ILE A 540 0.62 17.32 -13.75
CA ILE A 540 0.15 18.10 -12.60
C ILE A 540 0.37 19.59 -12.82
N ILE A 541 1.40 19.96 -13.57
CA ILE A 541 1.78 21.35 -13.83
C ILE A 541 0.96 21.92 -14.99
N GLU A 542 0.57 23.20 -14.90
CA GLU A 542 -0.07 23.90 -16.03
C GLU A 542 0.89 24.02 -17.24
N PRO A 543 0.42 23.71 -18.46
CA PRO A 543 1.24 23.72 -19.68
C PRO A 543 1.44 25.14 -20.23
N ASP A 544 2.25 25.93 -19.52
CA ASP A 544 2.70 27.26 -19.93
C ASP A 544 4.23 27.36 -20.08
N TRP A 545 4.68 28.44 -20.73
CA TRP A 545 6.11 28.67 -20.93
C TRP A 545 6.85 29.08 -19.67
N ASN A 546 6.18 29.64 -18.66
CA ASN A 546 6.82 30.02 -17.40
C ASN A 546 7.34 28.76 -16.69
N ASN A 547 6.50 27.74 -16.54
CA ASN A 547 6.83 26.46 -15.91
C ASN A 547 7.94 25.71 -16.67
N ILE A 548 7.88 25.70 -18.01
CA ILE A 548 8.93 25.08 -18.84
C ILE A 548 10.27 25.78 -18.63
N ILE A 549 10.27 27.11 -18.58
CA ILE A 549 11.49 27.90 -18.42
C ILE A 549 12.06 27.76 -17.01
N GLU A 550 11.23 27.75 -15.96
CA GLU A 550 11.71 27.54 -14.59
C GLU A 550 12.32 26.14 -14.41
N TYR A 551 11.68 25.09 -14.93
CA TYR A 551 12.29 23.75 -14.96
C TYR A 551 13.63 23.78 -15.73
N TRP A 552 13.65 24.36 -16.92
CA TRP A 552 14.85 24.40 -17.77
C TRP A 552 16.02 25.16 -17.15
N LYS A 553 15.76 26.25 -16.41
CA LYS A 553 16.80 27.01 -15.70
C LYS A 553 17.55 26.16 -14.68
N ILE A 554 16.88 25.20 -14.04
CA ILE A 554 17.47 24.35 -13.01
C ILE A 554 18.13 23.09 -13.61
N TYR A 555 17.40 22.39 -14.49
CA TYR A 555 17.73 21.04 -14.96
C TYR A 555 18.13 20.96 -16.44
N SER A 556 18.08 22.07 -17.17
CA SER A 556 18.24 22.11 -18.63
C SER A 556 17.15 21.30 -19.36
N LEU A 557 17.35 21.08 -20.67
CA LEU A 557 16.37 20.39 -21.51
C LEU A 557 16.52 18.86 -21.40
N THR A 558 15.93 18.29 -20.35
CA THR A 558 15.89 16.85 -20.09
C THR A 558 14.93 16.11 -21.03
N ASP A 559 15.05 14.79 -21.15
CA ASP A 559 14.12 14.00 -21.98
C ASP A 559 12.70 13.97 -21.39
N THR A 560 12.56 14.08 -20.07
CA THR A 560 11.25 14.24 -19.40
C THR A 560 10.58 15.53 -19.85
N LEU A 561 11.31 16.66 -19.80
CA LEU A 561 10.78 17.94 -20.27
C LEU A 561 10.41 17.91 -21.76
N LYS A 562 11.23 17.26 -22.61
CA LYS A 562 10.90 17.11 -24.04
C LYS A 562 9.60 16.33 -24.25
N LYS A 563 9.40 15.23 -23.52
CA LYS A 563 8.16 14.43 -23.60
C LYS A 563 6.95 15.25 -23.17
N TYR A 564 7.08 15.99 -22.07
CA TYR A 564 6.02 16.88 -21.59
C TYR A 564 5.65 17.97 -22.61
N VAL A 565 6.64 18.68 -23.15
CA VAL A 565 6.46 19.69 -24.21
C VAL A 565 5.80 19.08 -25.45
N SER A 566 6.19 17.86 -25.83
CA SER A 566 5.62 17.16 -26.98
C SER A 566 4.16 16.78 -26.75
N ALA A 567 3.81 16.29 -25.55
CA ALA A 567 2.44 15.97 -25.17
C ALA A 567 1.54 17.21 -25.11
N GLN A 568 2.07 18.34 -24.65
CA GLN A 568 1.33 19.59 -24.43
C GLN A 568 1.45 20.61 -25.58
N VAL A 569 1.99 20.19 -26.73
CA VAL A 569 2.34 21.07 -27.86
C VAL A 569 1.18 21.94 -28.35
N ASP A 570 -0.05 21.40 -28.35
CA ASP A 570 -1.22 22.10 -28.86
C ASP A 570 -1.72 23.23 -27.94
N VAL A 571 -1.39 23.15 -26.65
CA VAL A 571 -1.63 24.23 -25.69
C VAL A 571 -0.49 25.25 -25.79
N LEU A 572 0.76 24.79 -25.78
CA LEU A 572 1.96 25.63 -25.79
C LEU A 572 2.09 26.52 -27.04
N LYS A 573 1.62 26.05 -28.21
CA LYS A 573 1.63 26.87 -29.43
C LYS A 573 0.77 28.14 -29.34
N LYS A 574 -0.16 28.19 -28.38
CA LYS A 574 -1.07 29.34 -28.16
C LYS A 574 -0.69 30.15 -26.92
N ALA A 575 0.22 29.64 -26.10
CA ALA A 575 0.65 30.26 -24.86
C ALA A 575 1.55 31.47 -25.12
N ASP A 576 1.63 32.37 -24.13
CA ASP A 576 2.49 33.55 -24.21
C ASP A 576 3.98 33.15 -24.15
N THR A 577 4.75 33.55 -25.16
CA THR A 577 6.17 33.24 -25.30
C THR A 577 7.09 34.35 -24.77
N THR A 578 6.56 35.41 -24.16
CA THR A 578 7.35 36.56 -23.66
C THR A 578 8.47 36.17 -22.68
N VAL A 579 8.26 35.14 -21.87
CA VAL A 579 9.24 34.63 -20.89
C VAL A 579 10.33 33.76 -21.51
N VAL A 580 10.18 33.35 -22.77
CA VAL A 580 11.11 32.44 -23.44
C VAL A 580 12.32 33.21 -23.96
N SER A 581 13.49 32.91 -23.42
CA SER A 581 14.75 33.54 -23.83
C SER A 581 15.33 32.94 -25.11
N ASP A 582 16.09 33.74 -25.87
CA ASP A 582 16.83 33.27 -27.06
C ASP A 582 17.77 32.08 -26.74
N ALA A 583 18.30 32.01 -25.51
CA ALA A 583 19.12 30.88 -25.08
C ALA A 583 18.35 29.55 -25.03
N PHE A 584 17.09 29.59 -24.58
CA PHE A 584 16.21 28.43 -24.63
C PHE A 584 15.86 28.06 -26.07
N ILE A 585 15.51 29.05 -26.90
CA ILE A 585 15.13 28.82 -28.32
C ILE A 585 16.30 28.18 -29.08
N ARG A 586 17.54 28.66 -28.90
CA ARG A 586 18.73 28.01 -29.46
C ARG A 586 18.83 26.54 -29.05
N LYS A 587 18.67 26.27 -27.75
CA LYS A 587 18.74 24.91 -27.22
C LYS A 587 17.63 24.03 -27.79
N PHE A 588 16.41 24.56 -27.95
CA PHE A 588 15.28 23.87 -28.55
C PHE A 588 15.53 23.51 -30.02
N ILE A 589 15.98 24.48 -30.84
CA ILE A 589 16.30 24.29 -32.27
C ILE A 589 17.42 23.25 -32.45
N SER A 590 18.47 23.31 -31.62
CA SER A 590 19.57 22.33 -31.67
C SER A 590 19.23 20.97 -31.05
N SER A 591 18.03 20.79 -30.52
CA SER A 591 17.60 19.54 -29.90
C SER A 591 16.66 18.75 -30.79
N LYS A 592 16.75 17.42 -30.72
CA LYS A 592 15.90 16.53 -31.48
C LYS A 592 14.50 16.44 -30.85
N PHE A 593 13.51 16.98 -31.54
CA PHE A 593 12.09 16.83 -31.25
C PHE A 593 11.40 16.11 -32.42
N ASP A 594 10.19 15.63 -32.19
CA ASP A 594 9.36 15.10 -33.27
C ASP A 594 9.02 16.20 -34.28
N GLU A 595 8.97 15.82 -35.55
CA GLU A 595 8.73 16.72 -36.68
C GLU A 595 7.45 17.55 -36.50
N GLU A 596 6.40 16.96 -35.93
CA GLU A 596 5.13 17.67 -35.65
C GLU A 596 5.30 18.76 -34.58
N VAL A 597 6.08 18.48 -33.54
CA VAL A 597 6.35 19.44 -32.45
C VAL A 597 7.12 20.63 -32.98
N GLN A 598 8.15 20.38 -33.80
CA GLN A 598 8.93 21.43 -34.45
C GLN A 598 8.07 22.28 -35.38
N ARG A 599 7.21 21.67 -36.21
CA ARG A 599 6.26 22.41 -37.09
C ARG A 599 5.31 23.31 -36.33
N LYS A 600 4.88 22.92 -35.12
CA LYS A 600 3.95 23.71 -34.29
C LYS A 600 4.65 24.81 -33.49
N LEU A 601 5.84 24.56 -32.94
CA LEU A 601 6.48 25.47 -31.98
C LEU A 601 7.49 26.44 -32.59
N ILE A 602 8.25 26.05 -33.62
CA ILE A 602 9.23 26.95 -34.27
C ILE A 602 8.59 28.26 -34.78
N PRO A 603 7.37 28.26 -35.36
CA PRO A 603 6.75 29.50 -35.82
C PRO A 603 6.43 30.50 -34.71
N VAL A 604 6.19 30.04 -33.49
CA VAL A 604 5.83 30.90 -32.34
C VAL A 604 7.03 31.26 -31.46
N LEU A 605 8.05 30.40 -31.42
CA LEU A 605 9.30 30.64 -30.71
C LEU A 605 10.28 31.46 -31.58
N LYS A 606 10.04 32.77 -31.69
CA LYS A 606 10.89 33.67 -32.49
C LYS A 606 12.01 34.29 -31.66
N MET A 607 13.24 34.14 -32.14
CA MET A 607 14.40 34.86 -31.60
C MET A 607 14.36 36.33 -32.03
N ASN A 608 14.83 37.23 -31.15
CA ASN A 608 14.94 38.65 -31.49
C ASN A 608 15.96 38.87 -32.61
N ASP A 609 17.17 38.32 -32.42
CA ASP A 609 18.23 38.31 -33.41
C ASP A 609 18.65 36.87 -33.70
N PHE A 610 18.40 36.41 -34.92
CA PHE A 610 18.83 35.08 -35.34
C PHE A 610 20.35 35.05 -35.55
N ASP A 611 21.04 34.41 -34.60
CA ASP A 611 22.50 34.36 -34.49
C ASP A 611 23.09 32.94 -34.59
N MET A 612 22.26 31.94 -34.90
CA MET A 612 22.71 30.55 -35.01
C MET A 612 23.41 30.26 -36.35
N ASP A 613 24.42 29.40 -36.30
CA ASP A 613 25.04 28.82 -37.48
C ASP A 613 24.06 27.84 -38.14
N ILE A 614 23.68 28.15 -39.38
CA ILE A 614 22.72 27.37 -40.17
C ILE A 614 23.24 25.93 -40.40
N SER A 615 24.56 25.75 -40.50
CA SER A 615 25.17 24.43 -40.70
C SER A 615 25.00 23.48 -39.50
N ALA A 616 24.70 24.01 -38.32
CA ALA A 616 24.47 23.24 -37.11
C ALA A 616 22.99 22.83 -36.92
N ILE A 617 22.08 23.28 -37.79
CA ILE A 617 20.65 22.99 -37.71
C ILE A 617 20.33 21.79 -38.59
N ASP A 618 19.51 20.87 -38.10
CA ASP A 618 19.13 19.70 -38.90
C ASP A 618 18.28 20.11 -40.12
N PRO A 619 18.36 19.37 -41.24
CA PRO A 619 17.70 19.76 -42.49
C PRO A 619 16.19 19.93 -42.39
N PHE A 620 15.52 19.14 -41.54
CA PHE A 620 14.08 19.23 -41.38
C PHE A 620 13.68 20.49 -40.61
N THR A 621 14.32 20.76 -39.47
CA THR A 621 14.14 21.98 -38.69
C THR A 621 14.41 23.22 -39.55
N LEU A 622 15.47 23.17 -40.36
CA LEU A 622 15.81 24.26 -41.29
C LEU A 622 14.72 24.48 -42.34
N GLN A 623 14.12 23.41 -42.89
CA GLN A 623 12.96 23.53 -43.78
C GLN A 623 11.78 24.22 -43.09
N VAL A 624 11.43 23.82 -41.87
CA VAL A 624 10.34 24.45 -41.10
C VAL A 624 10.61 25.94 -40.84
N MET A 625 11.86 26.29 -40.55
CA MET A 625 12.28 27.68 -40.37
C MET A 625 12.17 28.49 -41.67
N ILE A 626 12.52 27.89 -42.81
CA ILE A 626 12.33 28.50 -44.13
C ILE A 626 10.85 28.74 -44.40
N ASP A 627 10.01 27.71 -44.22
CA ASP A 627 8.57 27.75 -44.50
C ASP A 627 7.88 28.88 -43.72
N CYS A 628 8.24 29.08 -42.45
CA CYS A 628 7.67 30.13 -41.60
C CYS A 628 8.43 31.48 -41.65
N ARG A 629 9.31 31.66 -42.64
CA ARG A 629 10.15 32.87 -42.83
C ARG A 629 10.83 33.31 -41.52
N TYR A 630 11.51 32.37 -40.87
CA TYR A 630 12.08 32.58 -39.55
C TYR A 630 13.17 33.65 -39.51
N PHE A 631 14.01 33.71 -40.54
CA PHE A 631 15.09 34.67 -40.66
C PHE A 631 15.07 35.30 -42.06
N ALA A 632 15.55 36.55 -42.14
CA ALA A 632 15.58 37.30 -43.40
C ALA A 632 16.44 36.64 -44.47
N PHE A 633 16.02 36.79 -45.73
CA PHE A 633 16.75 36.33 -46.91
C PHE A 633 17.99 37.19 -47.20
N SER A 634 19.12 36.55 -47.52
CA SER A 634 20.33 37.22 -47.99
C SER A 634 21.19 36.26 -48.82
N ALA A 635 22.04 36.78 -49.71
CA ALA A 635 22.92 35.96 -50.56
C ALA A 635 23.88 35.07 -49.72
N ASN A 636 24.40 35.59 -48.60
CA ASN A 636 25.25 34.81 -47.69
C ASN A 636 24.47 33.65 -47.08
N ARG A 637 23.28 33.90 -46.52
CA ARG A 637 22.44 32.85 -45.93
C ARG A 637 21.96 31.84 -46.97
N TYR A 638 21.67 32.28 -48.19
CA TYR A 638 21.35 31.37 -49.28
C TYR A 638 22.52 30.40 -49.57
N THR A 639 23.75 30.92 -49.61
CA THR A 639 24.96 30.11 -49.81
C THR A 639 25.09 29.07 -48.69
N ASP A 640 24.88 29.49 -47.44
CA ASP A 640 24.95 28.60 -46.27
C ASP A 640 23.88 27.50 -46.31
N VAL A 641 22.62 27.85 -46.62
CA VAL A 641 21.50 26.89 -46.75
C VAL A 641 21.74 25.90 -47.90
N THR A 642 22.21 26.39 -49.04
CA THR A 642 22.44 25.58 -50.25
C THR A 642 23.60 24.61 -50.06
N ALA A 643 24.61 24.98 -49.27
CA ALA A 643 25.72 24.10 -48.91
C ALA A 643 25.27 22.85 -48.14
N ILE A 644 24.19 22.96 -47.36
CA ILE A 644 23.59 21.82 -46.64
C ILE A 644 22.75 20.96 -47.61
N SER A 645 21.85 21.61 -48.35
CA SER A 645 21.00 20.92 -49.32
C SER A 645 20.56 21.88 -50.43
N PRO A 646 20.86 21.57 -51.71
CA PRO A 646 20.39 22.35 -52.85
C PRO A 646 18.86 22.50 -52.89
N ALA A 647 18.12 21.49 -52.43
CA ALA A 647 16.66 21.54 -52.36
C ALA A 647 16.16 22.58 -51.35
N LEU A 648 16.83 22.70 -50.19
CA LEU A 648 16.52 23.74 -49.20
C LEU A 648 16.81 25.14 -49.75
N GLY A 649 17.88 25.29 -50.53
CA GLY A 649 18.19 26.55 -51.23
C GLY A 649 17.07 26.99 -52.17
N VAL A 650 16.54 26.05 -52.97
CA VAL A 650 15.38 26.30 -53.85
C VAL A 650 14.14 26.66 -53.03
N ALA A 651 13.87 25.96 -51.93
CA ALA A 651 12.76 26.29 -51.04
C ALA A 651 12.90 27.69 -50.43
N PHE A 652 14.12 28.08 -50.04
CA PHE A 652 14.39 29.40 -49.45
C PHE A 652 14.15 30.55 -50.43
N ILE A 653 14.53 30.37 -51.71
CA ILE A 653 14.18 31.30 -52.79
C ILE A 653 12.67 31.32 -53.01
N THR A 654 12.06 30.14 -53.11
CA THR A 654 10.62 30.00 -53.39
C THR A 654 9.75 30.69 -52.35
N GLN A 655 10.17 30.67 -51.08
CA GLN A 655 9.44 31.32 -49.99
C GLN A 655 9.70 32.83 -49.88
N ASN A 656 10.82 33.33 -50.44
CA ASN A 656 11.28 34.73 -50.36
C ASN A 656 11.59 35.34 -51.74
N GLN A 657 10.68 35.13 -52.70
CA GLN A 657 10.92 35.46 -54.12
C GLN A 657 11.27 36.93 -54.36
N ALA A 658 10.58 37.86 -53.70
CA ALA A 658 10.85 39.29 -53.87
C ALA A 658 12.27 39.68 -53.42
N ASP A 659 12.71 39.16 -52.26
CA ASP A 659 14.04 39.42 -51.72
C ASP A 659 15.14 38.76 -52.57
N PHE A 660 14.86 37.57 -53.10
CA PHE A 660 15.72 36.92 -54.08
C PHE A 660 15.87 37.78 -55.33
N MET A 661 14.78 38.25 -55.93
CA MET A 661 14.85 39.09 -57.14
C MET A 661 15.62 40.39 -56.92
N ALA A 662 15.52 40.98 -55.72
CA ALA A 662 16.31 42.16 -55.35
C ALA A 662 17.82 41.88 -55.22
N THR A 663 18.21 40.64 -54.92
CA THR A 663 19.61 40.24 -54.65
C THR A 663 20.17 39.22 -55.65
N LYS A 664 19.44 38.92 -56.73
CA LYS A 664 19.76 37.88 -57.72
C LYS A 664 21.18 37.99 -58.30
N ASN A 665 21.67 39.22 -58.51
CA ASN A 665 23.00 39.47 -59.05
C ASN A 665 24.15 39.06 -58.10
N SER A 666 23.85 38.85 -56.81
CA SER A 666 24.81 38.41 -55.80
C SER A 666 24.79 36.90 -55.58
N ILE A 667 23.90 36.17 -56.25
CA ILE A 667 23.77 34.71 -56.14
C ILE A 667 24.18 34.09 -57.48
N PRO A 668 25.21 33.23 -57.52
CA PRO A 668 25.61 32.57 -58.75
C PRO A 668 24.53 31.56 -59.18
N ILE A 669 24.05 31.70 -60.41
CA ILE A 669 23.13 30.75 -61.02
C ILE A 669 23.93 29.60 -61.66
N SER A 670 23.52 28.36 -61.37
CA SER A 670 24.00 27.15 -62.03
C SER A 670 22.89 26.54 -62.90
N ASP A 671 23.27 25.68 -63.85
CA ASP A 671 22.33 24.92 -64.69
C ASP A 671 21.25 24.21 -63.85
N SER A 672 21.66 23.56 -62.75
CA SER A 672 20.78 22.82 -61.85
C SER A 672 19.82 23.71 -61.05
N LEU A 673 20.28 24.89 -60.61
CA LEU A 673 19.44 25.86 -59.91
C LEU A 673 18.44 26.48 -60.87
N PHE A 674 18.91 26.91 -62.04
CA PHE A 674 18.05 27.45 -63.09
C PHE A 674 16.93 26.48 -63.47
N GLU A 675 17.29 25.22 -63.70
CA GLU A 675 16.30 24.17 -63.97
C GLU A 675 15.30 24.01 -62.81
N SER A 676 15.78 23.91 -61.57
CA SER A 676 14.90 23.75 -60.41
C SER A 676 13.93 24.93 -60.22
N LEU A 677 14.38 26.16 -60.48
CA LEU A 677 13.53 27.36 -60.40
C LEU A 677 12.50 27.39 -61.54
N MET A 678 12.89 27.09 -62.77
CA MET A 678 11.96 27.08 -63.91
C MET A 678 10.86 26.03 -63.74
N LEU A 679 11.24 24.84 -63.25
CA LEU A 679 10.33 23.73 -63.04
C LEU A 679 9.49 23.83 -61.76
N SER A 680 9.82 24.74 -60.83
CA SER A 680 9.05 24.96 -59.60
C SER A 680 7.70 25.62 -59.89
N GLU A 681 6.59 24.99 -59.51
CA GLU A 681 5.24 25.55 -59.69
C GLU A 681 4.95 26.75 -58.76
N SER A 682 5.75 26.90 -57.70
CA SER A 682 5.53 27.89 -56.64
C SER A 682 6.08 29.29 -56.97
N ILE A 683 6.87 29.44 -58.04
CA ILE A 683 7.43 30.73 -58.45
C ILE A 683 6.42 31.52 -59.28
N GLN A 684 6.23 32.79 -58.91
CA GLN A 684 5.36 33.73 -59.62
C GLN A 684 5.77 33.86 -61.09
N LYS A 685 4.75 33.97 -61.95
CA LYS A 685 4.95 33.93 -63.41
C LYS A 685 5.85 35.07 -63.88
N GLU A 686 5.67 36.25 -63.30
CA GLU A 686 6.43 37.46 -63.61
C GLU A 686 7.94 37.27 -63.35
N TYR A 687 8.29 36.75 -62.17
CA TYR A 687 9.69 36.47 -61.82
C TYR A 687 10.28 35.32 -62.63
N LYS A 688 9.47 34.29 -62.92
CA LYS A 688 9.90 33.17 -63.74
C LYS A 688 10.23 33.63 -65.16
N ASP A 689 9.40 34.49 -65.74
CA ASP A 689 9.61 35.05 -67.08
C ASP A 689 10.85 35.94 -67.13
N GLU A 690 11.07 36.77 -66.10
CA GLU A 690 12.26 37.61 -65.98
C GLU A 690 13.55 36.78 -65.87
N LEU A 691 13.58 35.79 -64.97
CA LEU A 691 14.72 34.89 -64.81
C LEU A 691 14.99 34.08 -66.07
N PHE A 692 13.93 33.67 -66.79
CA PHE A 692 14.09 32.92 -68.03
C PHE A 692 14.76 33.77 -69.11
N ILE A 693 14.28 35.00 -69.36
CA ILE A 693 14.88 35.88 -70.38
C ILE A 693 16.37 36.13 -70.09
N GLU A 694 16.72 36.34 -68.83
CA GLU A 694 18.08 36.73 -68.44
C GLU A 694 19.08 35.55 -68.47
N TYR A 695 18.64 34.35 -68.08
CA TYR A 695 19.56 33.23 -67.84
C TYR A 695 19.40 32.05 -68.80
N ALA A 696 18.31 31.97 -69.57
CA ALA A 696 18.05 30.84 -70.48
C ALA A 696 19.16 30.65 -71.52
N GLU A 697 19.75 31.73 -72.05
CA GLU A 697 20.82 31.58 -73.04
C GLU A 697 22.11 30.95 -72.46
N SER A 698 22.40 31.21 -71.19
CA SER A 698 23.66 30.75 -70.57
C SER A 698 23.54 29.42 -69.84
N TYR A 699 22.34 29.07 -69.33
CA TYR A 699 22.14 27.97 -68.38
C TYR A 699 21.05 26.96 -68.81
N MET A 700 20.64 26.96 -70.09
CA MET A 700 19.60 26.07 -70.61
C MET A 700 19.92 24.59 -70.36
N THR A 701 18.96 23.85 -69.81
CA THR A 701 19.04 22.39 -69.68
C THR A 701 17.97 21.69 -70.52
N ALA A 702 18.15 20.39 -70.77
CA ALA A 702 17.16 19.58 -71.50
C ALA A 702 15.77 19.57 -70.83
N GLY A 703 15.73 19.59 -69.49
CA GLY A 703 14.48 19.59 -68.73
C GLY A 703 13.71 20.91 -68.84
N VAL A 704 14.42 22.05 -68.87
CA VAL A 704 13.78 23.35 -69.14
C VAL A 704 13.34 23.46 -70.60
N ALA A 705 14.21 23.07 -71.54
CA ALA A 705 13.95 23.13 -72.98
C ALA A 705 12.68 22.35 -73.39
N THR A 706 12.44 21.19 -72.79
CA THR A 706 11.25 20.38 -73.07
C THR A 706 9.96 20.91 -72.42
N LYS A 707 10.08 21.72 -71.36
CA LYS A 707 8.92 22.27 -70.63
C LYS A 707 8.63 23.74 -70.91
N MET A 708 9.49 24.47 -71.63
CA MET A 708 9.33 25.92 -71.85
C MET A 708 8.00 26.30 -72.51
N VAL A 709 7.50 25.46 -73.43
CA VAL A 709 6.19 25.65 -74.07
C VAL A 709 5.06 25.45 -73.06
N VAL A 710 5.09 24.33 -72.33
CA VAL A 710 4.03 23.96 -71.37
C VAL A 710 3.92 25.02 -70.27
N LEU A 711 5.06 25.55 -69.84
CA LEU A 711 5.17 26.62 -68.85
C LEU A 711 4.92 28.03 -69.42
N LYS A 712 4.67 28.13 -70.74
CA LYS A 712 4.45 29.38 -71.50
C LYS A 712 5.54 30.44 -71.26
N LEU A 713 6.81 30.03 -71.25
CA LEU A 713 7.93 30.94 -70.97
C LEU A 713 8.19 31.87 -72.18
N PRO A 714 8.66 33.11 -71.96
CA PRO A 714 8.95 34.05 -73.03
C PRO A 714 10.20 33.63 -73.82
N VAL A 715 9.99 33.07 -75.01
CA VAL A 715 11.07 32.55 -75.87
C VAL A 715 11.54 33.60 -76.89
N THR A 716 12.85 33.67 -77.10
CA THR A 716 13.49 34.39 -78.22
C THR A 716 14.09 33.40 -79.20
N LYS A 717 14.48 33.88 -80.39
CA LYS A 717 15.13 33.07 -81.41
C LYS A 717 16.41 32.40 -80.90
N GLU A 718 17.21 33.15 -80.16
CA GLU A 718 18.46 32.72 -79.56
C GLU A 718 18.23 31.64 -78.49
N ILE A 719 17.21 31.79 -77.65
CA ILE A 719 16.83 30.80 -76.62
C ILE A 719 16.39 29.48 -77.26
N VAL A 720 15.58 29.52 -78.33
CA VAL A 720 15.11 28.30 -79.01
C VAL A 720 16.27 27.57 -79.69
N ASP A 721 17.23 28.29 -80.27
CA ASP A 721 18.46 27.71 -80.84
C ASP A 721 19.27 26.94 -79.80
N ILE A 722 19.41 27.51 -78.60
CA ILE A 722 20.14 26.90 -77.49
C ILE A 722 19.35 25.70 -76.93
N ALA A 723 18.04 25.82 -76.75
CA ALA A 723 17.16 24.74 -76.32
C ALA A 723 17.22 23.53 -77.27
N MET A 724 17.25 23.75 -78.58
CA MET A 724 17.42 22.68 -79.58
C MET A 724 18.75 21.96 -79.43
N ASN A 725 19.83 22.67 -79.06
CA ASN A 725 21.14 22.04 -78.87
C ASN A 725 21.23 21.22 -77.57
N CYS A 726 20.36 21.49 -76.58
CA CYS A 726 20.32 20.77 -75.31
C CYS A 726 19.51 19.46 -75.35
N VAL A 727 18.74 19.20 -76.41
CA VAL A 727 17.89 17.99 -76.51
C VAL A 727 18.35 17.02 -77.61
N ASP A 728 17.88 15.78 -77.52
CA ASP A 728 18.14 14.75 -78.53
C ASP A 728 17.46 15.06 -79.88
N GLN A 729 17.90 14.39 -80.94
CA GLN A 729 17.42 14.66 -82.30
C GLN A 729 15.89 14.47 -82.45
N LYS A 730 15.27 13.65 -81.59
CA LYS A 730 13.83 13.39 -81.60
C LYS A 730 13.04 14.60 -81.09
N ASN A 731 13.48 15.25 -80.01
CA ASN A 731 12.78 16.38 -79.39
C ASN A 731 13.09 17.73 -80.06
N LYS A 732 14.16 17.83 -80.86
CA LYS A 732 14.49 19.07 -81.61
C LYS A 732 13.37 19.56 -82.53
N ALA A 733 12.71 18.63 -83.22
CA ALA A 733 11.63 18.97 -84.15
C ALA A 733 10.41 19.54 -83.39
N GLU A 734 10.05 18.93 -82.27
CA GLU A 734 8.96 19.37 -81.40
C GLU A 734 9.23 20.77 -80.82
N ILE A 735 10.45 21.00 -80.30
CA ILE A 735 10.85 22.32 -79.80
C ILE A 735 10.78 23.39 -80.90
N LEU A 736 11.33 23.10 -82.09
CA LEU A 736 11.34 24.05 -83.20
C LEU A 736 9.91 24.40 -83.65
N PHE A 737 9.05 23.39 -83.83
CA PHE A 737 7.71 23.61 -84.38
C PHE A 737 6.80 24.33 -83.41
N THR A 738 6.98 24.08 -82.12
CA THR A 738 6.12 24.69 -81.10
C THR A 738 6.48 26.14 -80.81
N ASN A 739 7.69 26.57 -81.17
CA ASN A 739 8.17 27.95 -81.02
C ASN A 739 8.55 28.57 -82.38
N ILE A 740 7.96 28.06 -83.48
CA ILE A 740 8.37 28.44 -84.84
C ILE A 740 8.06 29.92 -85.15
N ASP A 741 7.14 30.51 -84.41
CA ASP A 741 6.70 31.89 -84.51
C ASP A 741 7.78 32.94 -84.21
N VAL A 742 8.87 32.54 -83.54
CA VAL A 742 10.04 33.41 -83.34
C VAL A 742 10.93 33.52 -84.59
N TYR A 743 10.77 32.64 -85.59
CA TYR A 743 11.60 32.62 -86.80
C TYR A 743 10.89 33.21 -88.02
N GLY A 744 11.64 34.02 -88.78
CA GLY A 744 11.22 34.51 -90.08
C GLY A 744 11.54 33.53 -91.22
N ALA A 745 11.03 33.82 -92.42
CA ALA A 745 11.22 32.96 -93.58
C ALA A 745 12.71 32.77 -93.97
N ASP A 746 13.58 33.73 -93.62
CA ASP A 746 15.01 33.68 -93.95
C ASP A 746 15.82 32.80 -92.98
N ASP A 747 15.29 32.54 -91.79
CA ASP A 747 15.99 31.76 -90.74
C ASP A 747 15.74 30.25 -90.85
N LEU A 748 14.53 29.90 -91.30
CA LEU A 748 14.04 28.52 -91.35
C LEU A 748 14.85 27.54 -92.22
N PRO A 749 15.46 27.93 -93.38
CA PRO A 749 16.28 26.99 -94.15
C PRO A 749 17.44 26.41 -93.34
N ARG A 750 18.08 27.24 -92.51
CA ARG A 750 19.16 26.79 -91.63
C ARG A 750 18.63 25.81 -90.57
N LYS A 751 17.45 26.07 -90.00
CA LYS A 751 16.84 25.23 -88.96
C LYS A 751 16.34 23.88 -89.47
N PHE A 752 15.74 23.85 -90.66
CA PHE A 752 15.39 22.58 -91.30
C PHE A 752 16.61 21.75 -91.67
N ASN A 753 17.72 22.40 -92.04
CA ASN A 753 19.00 21.72 -92.26
C ASN A 753 19.57 21.13 -90.96
N GLU A 754 19.44 21.84 -89.82
CA GLU A 754 19.86 21.35 -88.48
C GLU A 754 19.00 20.14 -88.01
N LEU A 755 17.71 20.07 -88.36
CA LEU A 755 16.85 18.91 -88.09
C LEU A 755 17.20 17.69 -88.96
N GLY A 756 17.51 17.92 -90.24
CA GLY A 756 17.81 16.88 -91.22
C GLY A 756 16.63 15.94 -91.52
N GLY A 757 16.91 14.80 -92.14
CA GLY A 757 15.90 13.78 -92.45
C GLY A 757 14.80 14.28 -93.39
N GLN A 758 13.53 14.05 -93.03
CA GLN A 758 12.36 14.43 -93.84
C GLN A 758 12.19 15.95 -94.03
N TYR A 759 12.90 16.77 -93.27
CA TYR A 759 12.84 18.23 -93.37
C TYR A 759 13.93 18.81 -94.28
N ALA A 760 14.90 18.01 -94.73
CA ALA A 760 16.01 18.49 -95.58
C ALA A 760 15.52 19.12 -96.89
N ASP A 761 14.43 18.59 -97.46
CA ASP A 761 13.85 19.14 -98.68
C ASP A 761 13.22 20.54 -98.47
N LEU A 762 12.84 20.90 -97.23
CA LEU A 762 12.33 22.26 -96.95
C LEU A 762 13.41 23.34 -97.08
N VAL A 763 14.70 22.98 -97.13
CA VAL A 763 15.83 23.91 -97.16
C VAL A 763 15.98 24.62 -98.53
N ASP A 764 15.72 23.94 -99.65
CA ASP A 764 16.01 24.46 -101.01
C ASP A 764 14.94 25.43 -101.54
N ARG A 765 15.07 26.72 -101.24
CA ARG A 765 14.14 27.75 -101.73
C ARG A 765 14.52 28.33 -103.11
N THR A 766 15.56 27.82 -103.78
CA THR A 766 16.01 28.34 -105.09
C THR A 766 15.07 27.98 -106.23
N LYS A 767 14.26 26.94 -106.02
CA LYS A 767 13.24 26.46 -106.95
C LYS A 767 11.94 26.17 -106.22
N ARG A 768 10.83 26.40 -106.92
CA ARG A 768 9.51 25.97 -106.45
C ARG A 768 9.45 24.45 -106.56
N HIS A 769 9.27 23.76 -105.45
CA HIS A 769 9.18 22.31 -105.40
C HIS A 769 8.21 21.89 -104.29
N GLU A 770 7.95 20.59 -104.19
CA GLU A 770 6.94 20.02 -103.31
C GLU A 770 7.62 19.11 -102.29
N VAL A 771 7.27 19.27 -101.01
CA VAL A 771 7.79 18.47 -99.89
C VAL A 771 6.63 17.72 -99.25
N LEU A 772 6.85 16.44 -98.93
CA LEU A 772 5.85 15.58 -98.29
C LEU A 772 6.25 15.34 -96.83
N LEU A 773 5.41 15.78 -95.89
CA LEU A 773 5.52 15.45 -94.47
C LEU A 773 4.41 14.47 -94.08
N SER A 774 4.57 13.71 -93.01
CA SER A 774 3.46 12.89 -92.49
C SER A 774 2.31 13.79 -92.01
N ALA A 775 1.06 13.38 -92.17
CA ALA A 775 -0.10 14.17 -91.74
C ALA A 775 -0.33 14.07 -90.22
N THR A 776 0.61 14.57 -89.42
CA THR A 776 0.49 14.71 -87.96
C THR A 776 0.01 16.11 -87.61
N GLN A 777 -0.63 16.26 -86.45
CA GLN A 777 -1.13 17.55 -85.98
C GLN A 777 -0.04 18.63 -85.94
N GLU A 778 1.18 18.28 -85.52
CA GLU A 778 2.35 19.16 -85.52
C GLU A 778 2.71 19.65 -86.92
N HIS A 779 2.71 18.77 -87.93
CA HIS A 779 3.01 19.16 -89.31
C HIS A 779 1.92 20.03 -89.94
N TYR A 780 0.65 19.87 -89.53
CA TYR A 780 -0.40 20.81 -89.93
C TYR A 780 -0.11 22.20 -89.37
N LEU A 781 0.18 22.32 -88.07
CA LEU A 781 0.50 23.59 -87.42
C LEU A 781 1.73 24.26 -88.05
N LEU A 782 2.78 23.48 -88.31
CA LEU A 782 3.96 23.91 -89.05
C LEU A 782 3.57 24.47 -90.43
N ALA A 783 2.78 23.73 -91.21
CA ALA A 783 2.35 24.16 -92.54
C ALA A 783 1.51 25.44 -92.51
N GLU A 784 0.62 25.61 -91.52
CA GLU A 784 -0.16 26.84 -91.36
C GLU A 784 0.75 28.05 -91.13
N TYR A 785 1.76 27.90 -90.26
CA TYR A 785 2.70 28.96 -89.98
C TYR A 785 3.57 29.29 -91.21
N LEU A 786 4.08 28.26 -91.90
CA LEU A 786 4.87 28.43 -93.12
C LEU A 786 4.08 29.12 -94.24
N GLU A 787 2.77 28.87 -94.34
CA GLU A 787 1.89 29.54 -95.29
C GLU A 787 1.67 31.00 -94.87
N LYS A 788 1.43 31.26 -93.58
CA LYS A 788 1.24 32.60 -93.00
C LYS A 788 2.43 33.53 -93.27
N ILE A 789 3.67 33.06 -93.11
CA ILE A 789 4.87 33.87 -93.37
C ILE A 789 5.31 33.87 -94.84
N GLY A 790 4.56 33.19 -95.72
CA GLY A 790 4.85 33.09 -97.15
C GLY A 790 6.07 32.23 -97.49
N TYR A 791 6.45 31.28 -96.63
CA TYR A 791 7.49 30.29 -96.89
C TYR A 791 7.03 29.23 -97.89
N ILE A 792 5.75 28.85 -97.83
CA ILE A 792 5.07 27.99 -98.80
C ILE A 792 3.97 28.77 -99.52
N THR A 793 3.60 28.29 -100.71
CA THR A 793 2.52 28.88 -101.54
C THR A 793 1.18 28.18 -101.39
N SER A 794 1.17 26.95 -100.89
CA SER A 794 -0.04 26.15 -100.65
C SER A 794 0.29 24.90 -99.84
N LYS A 795 -0.69 24.40 -99.07
CA LYS A 795 -0.69 23.07 -98.43
C LYS A 795 -1.86 22.22 -98.94
N GLU A 796 -1.64 20.93 -99.18
CA GLU A 796 -2.64 19.98 -99.67
C GLU A 796 -2.49 18.63 -98.95
N GLU A 797 -3.58 18.06 -98.42
CA GLU A 797 -3.53 16.71 -97.83
C GLU A 797 -3.59 15.67 -98.94
N LYS A 798 -2.57 14.81 -99.00
CA LYS A 798 -2.44 13.75 -99.98
C LYS A 798 -2.49 12.41 -99.26
N THR A 799 -3.43 11.55 -99.62
CA THR A 799 -3.47 10.18 -99.11
C THR A 799 -2.73 9.27 -100.10
N GLU A 800 -1.61 8.68 -99.68
CA GLU A 800 -0.91 7.67 -100.47
C GLU A 800 -1.21 6.28 -99.94
N THR A 801 -1.48 5.35 -100.85
CA THR A 801 -1.75 3.96 -100.50
C THR A 801 -0.50 3.15 -100.79
N GLN A 802 0.30 2.85 -99.77
CA GLN A 802 1.47 1.99 -99.92
C GLN A 802 1.09 0.55 -99.56
N PHE A 803 1.63 -0.39 -100.32
CA PHE A 803 1.47 -1.82 -100.04
C PHE A 803 2.46 -2.21 -98.95
N ASP A 804 1.98 -2.56 -97.77
CA ASP A 804 2.85 -3.01 -96.67
C ASP A 804 3.18 -4.50 -96.89
N PRO A 805 4.43 -4.85 -97.27
CA PRO A 805 4.77 -6.21 -97.63
C PRO A 805 4.69 -7.19 -96.44
N ALA A 806 4.75 -6.68 -95.20
CA ALA A 806 4.68 -7.49 -93.99
C ALA A 806 3.23 -7.84 -93.57
N LEU A 807 2.24 -7.06 -94.02
CA LEU A 807 0.83 -7.22 -93.66
C LEU A 807 -0.07 -7.62 -94.84
N GLU A 808 0.50 -7.79 -96.04
CA GLU A 808 -0.19 -8.09 -97.31
C GLU A 808 -1.48 -7.27 -97.56
N ARG A 809 -1.50 -6.02 -97.08
CA ARG A 809 -2.64 -5.11 -97.24
C ARG A 809 -2.18 -3.71 -97.61
N LYS A 810 -3.02 -3.03 -98.40
CA LYS A 810 -2.88 -1.61 -98.72
C LYS A 810 -3.04 -0.79 -97.44
N LYS A 811 -1.96 -0.18 -96.96
CA LYS A 811 -1.96 0.74 -95.83
C LYS A 811 -2.05 2.16 -96.40
N THR A 812 -3.18 2.81 -96.16
CA THR A 812 -3.38 4.21 -96.53
C THR A 812 -2.67 5.09 -95.51
N GLN A 813 -1.61 5.77 -95.93
CA GLN A 813 -0.87 6.72 -95.11
C GLN A 813 -1.12 8.14 -95.64
N LYS A 814 -1.55 9.01 -94.75
CA LYS A 814 -1.83 10.41 -95.07
C LYS A 814 -0.54 11.23 -94.96
N PHE A 815 -0.27 12.03 -95.97
CA PHE A 815 0.84 12.97 -96.05
C PHE A 815 0.31 14.38 -96.27
N LEU A 816 1.02 15.36 -95.74
CA LEU A 816 0.80 16.76 -95.99
C LEU A 816 1.80 17.24 -97.04
N LYS A 817 1.28 17.68 -98.18
CA LYS A 817 2.05 18.16 -99.32
C LYS A 817 2.19 19.67 -99.23
N LEU A 818 3.43 20.14 -99.07
CA LEU A 818 3.78 21.55 -98.94
C LEU A 818 4.48 22.03 -100.19
N ARG A 819 4.03 23.15 -100.78
CA ARG A 819 4.65 23.72 -101.98
C ARG A 819 5.53 24.91 -101.62
N VAL A 820 6.83 24.67 -101.49
CA VAL A 820 7.84 25.66 -101.07
C VAL A 820 7.90 26.83 -102.06
N LYS A 821 7.84 28.07 -101.55
CA LYS A 821 7.92 29.29 -102.36
C LYS A 821 9.36 29.53 -102.78
N LYS A 822 9.56 29.80 -104.07
CA LYS A 822 10.84 30.27 -104.60
C LYS A 822 11.13 31.70 -104.13
N VAL A 823 12.30 31.94 -103.56
CA VAL A 823 12.81 33.29 -103.20
C VAL A 823 13.85 33.73 -104.21
#